data_AF-A0A1F5JXR8-F1
#
_entry.id   AF-A0A1F5JXR8-F1
#
_cell.length_a   1.000
_cell.length_b   1.000
_cell.length_c   1.000
_cell.angle_alpha   90.00
_cell.angle_beta   90.00
_cell.angle_gamma   90.00
#
_symmetry.space_group_name_H-M   'P 1'
#
loop_
_entity.id
_entity.type
_entity.pdbx_description
1 polymer ?
#
loop_
_entity_poly.entity_id
_entity_poly.type
_entity_poly.pdbx_seq_one_letter_code
_entity_poly.pdbx_strand_id
1 'polypeptide(L)'
;MDFNELRKKHNQLVYEGFQILPEDGNLKIIFDFLLTPDVRFNPEIILPDVSKARLDEIGPEVLQNLVFNLGMVELLSYWKAACPLEIIIKAGNLNDEQIKFWKNLLIKGLGEFFYTNKIDFTRKDIVKFVSNKLRDSSSETPQNDKYNGDLKDRDLVLVGGGKDSAVTLESISQKGKELNCLILNPTESAIKIAEVGGCKKPIIIKRTIDPKLIGLNKQGYLNGHTPFSAYLAFLSTFVGVLYDFKNLVVSNEASSNEGNVKWMGQEINHQYSKTSEFEQDFRDYSGNYLSASSNYFSFLRPLGELQISELFSKMEKYHRLFRSCNRGSKQGVWCGKCPKCVSTYLLLYPFLGSKTADIFGKDLLEDEKIIPVIRSLLRENDIVKPFECVATVLEIKTAISLGIKKAKKDGQQISKILESFQKTLILGFGREGKSTLDYFKKHNPDMEVGIADQSDGEDYLKKIKDYDLIIKSPGVPYLPEIKEAQLLGKTISSATQIFFAKFSGKIIGVTGTKGKSTTASLIYEVLKKGGLDVHLVGNIGKPALELLDQLNEDSIVVYELSSFQLEDLSKSPHIAVITNLYAEHLDHHGDFFSYKEAKTNIAKFQTKKDYLIYNQDIPELRYIAEQSKANKIPFSSKDKQMVSDLVHKDTIPLLGEFNLLNTVPAVIIGRLFKVADNKIEEAIINFRPLPHRLEFVAETKGIRFYNDSLSTIPQATAEALSALGKNVETLIAGGYDRGLDYSVLGEAIAKSGIKTLILFPETGIKIWEALELKMENLKLKIKKFNTESMKEAVELAFKHTAPGKIVLLSPASTSFNLFRDYEDRGNQFKEWVKKLGAD
;
A
#
# COMPACT_ATOMS: atom_id res chain seq x y z
N MET A 1 -35.48 -21.66 -23.32
CA MET A 1 -35.84 -23.09 -23.22
C MET A 1 -34.95 -23.74 -22.16
N ASP A 2 -35.41 -24.79 -21.48
CA ASP A 2 -34.60 -25.45 -20.46
C ASP A 2 -33.49 -26.32 -21.10
N PHE A 3 -32.36 -26.47 -20.41
CA PHE A 3 -31.24 -27.31 -20.86
C PHE A 3 -31.70 -28.74 -21.15
N ASN A 4 -32.53 -29.34 -20.28
CA ASN A 4 -32.95 -30.73 -20.46
C ASN A 4 -33.91 -30.88 -21.65
N GLU A 5 -34.75 -29.88 -21.91
CA GLU A 5 -35.66 -29.86 -23.07
C GLU A 5 -34.87 -29.79 -24.38
N LEU A 6 -33.93 -28.85 -24.47
CA LEU A 6 -33.10 -28.68 -25.66
C LEU A 6 -32.25 -29.91 -25.94
N ARG A 7 -31.64 -30.50 -24.90
CA ARG A 7 -30.82 -31.71 -25.01
C ARG A 7 -31.64 -32.94 -25.36
N LYS A 8 -32.89 -33.03 -24.90
CA LYS A 8 -33.82 -34.10 -25.30
C LYS A 8 -34.26 -33.94 -26.75
N LYS A 9 -34.53 -32.71 -27.20
CA LYS A 9 -34.92 -32.41 -28.58
C LYS A 9 -33.76 -32.65 -29.55
N HIS A 10 -32.56 -32.19 -29.18
CA HIS A 10 -31.34 -32.28 -29.97
C HIS A 10 -30.33 -33.16 -29.25
N ASN A 11 -30.40 -34.46 -29.50
CA ASN A 11 -29.61 -35.43 -28.76
C ASN A 11 -28.19 -35.64 -29.33
N GLN A 12 -27.98 -35.30 -30.60
CA GLN A 12 -26.70 -35.50 -31.30
C GLN A 12 -26.29 -34.25 -32.09
N LEU A 13 -24.99 -33.97 -32.10
CA LEU A 13 -24.36 -33.07 -33.07
C LEU A 13 -23.42 -33.89 -33.95
N VAL A 14 -23.67 -33.88 -35.25
CA VAL A 14 -22.89 -34.63 -36.24
C VAL A 14 -21.96 -33.68 -36.97
N TYR A 15 -20.67 -33.96 -36.98
CA TYR A 15 -19.71 -33.37 -37.91
C TYR A 15 -19.72 -34.20 -39.20
N GLU A 16 -20.54 -33.79 -40.17
CA GLU A 16 -20.79 -34.53 -41.41
C GLU A 16 -19.57 -34.49 -42.33
N GLY A 17 -18.93 -33.33 -42.47
CA GLY A 17 -17.81 -33.16 -43.39
C GLY A 17 -17.39 -31.70 -43.52
N PHE A 18 -16.51 -31.43 -44.47
CA PHE A 18 -16.10 -30.09 -44.87
C PHE A 18 -15.78 -30.05 -46.37
N GLN A 19 -15.83 -28.86 -46.95
CA GLN A 19 -15.45 -28.59 -48.33
C GLN A 19 -14.27 -27.62 -48.35
N ILE A 20 -13.31 -27.88 -49.23
CA ILE A 20 -12.16 -27.00 -49.49
C ILE A 20 -12.30 -26.52 -50.92
N LEU A 21 -12.54 -25.22 -51.10
CA LEU A 21 -12.88 -24.58 -52.36
C LEU A 21 -11.84 -23.51 -52.70
N PRO A 22 -11.05 -23.68 -53.77
CA PRO A 22 -10.21 -22.60 -54.30
C PRO A 22 -11.09 -21.52 -54.94
N GLU A 23 -10.94 -20.25 -54.54
CA GLU A 23 -11.71 -19.11 -55.05
C GLU A 23 -10.77 -17.93 -55.37
N ASP A 24 -10.44 -17.72 -56.66
CA ASP A 24 -9.69 -16.55 -57.16
C ASP A 24 -8.46 -16.16 -56.32
N GLY A 25 -7.58 -17.13 -56.02
CA GLY A 25 -6.38 -16.93 -55.21
C GLY A 25 -6.60 -17.08 -53.69
N ASN A 26 -7.84 -17.23 -53.24
CA ASN A 26 -8.20 -17.55 -51.86
C ASN A 26 -8.49 -19.05 -51.70
N LEU A 27 -8.46 -19.51 -50.46
CA LEU A 27 -8.94 -20.83 -50.05
C LEU A 27 -10.15 -20.65 -49.13
N LYS A 28 -11.33 -21.05 -49.61
CA LYS A 28 -12.56 -21.08 -48.82
C LYS A 28 -12.76 -22.47 -48.24
N ILE A 29 -13.12 -22.54 -46.97
CA ILE A 29 -13.48 -23.78 -46.29
C ILE A 29 -14.88 -23.63 -45.72
N ILE A 30 -15.73 -24.63 -45.94
CA ILE A 30 -17.10 -24.69 -45.40
C ILE A 30 -17.21 -25.97 -44.57
N PHE A 31 -17.61 -25.85 -43.31
CA PHE A 31 -17.87 -27.00 -42.46
C PHE A 31 -19.35 -27.40 -42.54
N ASP A 32 -19.68 -28.67 -42.33
CA ASP A 32 -21.07 -29.16 -42.28
C ASP A 32 -21.36 -29.82 -40.93
N PHE A 33 -22.19 -29.16 -40.13
CA PHE A 33 -22.64 -29.65 -38.83
C PHE A 33 -24.14 -29.86 -38.83
N LEU A 34 -24.61 -31.03 -38.41
CA LEU A 34 -26.02 -31.33 -38.22
C LEU A 34 -26.33 -31.52 -36.74
N LEU A 35 -27.04 -30.57 -36.14
CA LEU A 35 -27.69 -30.73 -34.85
C LEU A 35 -29.04 -31.43 -35.09
N THR A 36 -29.10 -32.71 -34.74
CA THR A 36 -30.24 -33.57 -35.09
C THR A 36 -31.52 -33.11 -34.39
N PRO A 37 -32.70 -33.30 -35.00
CA PRO A 37 -32.91 -33.92 -36.32
C PRO A 37 -32.78 -32.95 -37.51
N ASP A 38 -32.87 -31.64 -37.32
CA ASP A 38 -33.30 -30.70 -38.37
C ASP A 38 -32.46 -29.42 -38.54
N VAL A 39 -31.47 -29.18 -37.67
CA VAL A 39 -30.70 -27.92 -37.70
C VAL A 39 -29.32 -28.16 -38.29
N ARG A 40 -29.12 -27.70 -39.55
CA ARG A 40 -27.82 -27.76 -40.23
C ARG A 40 -27.11 -26.40 -40.21
N PHE A 41 -25.84 -26.39 -39.82
CA PHE A 41 -24.96 -25.22 -39.79
C PHE A 41 -23.82 -25.37 -40.80
N ASN A 42 -23.53 -24.30 -41.53
CA ASN A 42 -22.48 -24.23 -42.53
C ASN A 42 -21.58 -22.98 -42.33
N PRO A 43 -20.82 -22.90 -41.22
CA PRO A 43 -19.83 -21.85 -41.09
C PRO A 43 -18.74 -21.95 -42.14
N GLU A 44 -18.17 -20.80 -42.46
CA GLU A 44 -17.12 -20.67 -43.47
C GLU A 44 -15.92 -19.89 -42.93
N ILE A 45 -14.76 -20.21 -43.50
CA ILE A 45 -13.52 -19.46 -43.32
C ILE A 45 -12.87 -19.22 -44.69
N ILE A 46 -12.32 -18.03 -44.89
CA ILE A 46 -11.67 -17.61 -46.13
C ILE A 46 -10.24 -17.19 -45.80
N LEU A 47 -9.28 -17.82 -46.48
CA LEU A 47 -7.85 -17.56 -46.36
C LEU A 47 -7.32 -16.91 -47.66
N PRO A 48 -6.64 -15.75 -47.61
CA PRO A 48 -6.23 -15.02 -48.81
C PRO A 48 -4.88 -15.47 -49.39
N ASP A 49 -4.68 -15.29 -50.68
CA ASP A 49 -3.37 -15.45 -51.34
C ASP A 49 -2.68 -16.82 -51.10
N VAL A 50 -3.45 -17.91 -51.10
CA VAL A 50 -2.91 -19.26 -50.86
C VAL A 50 -2.27 -19.81 -52.14
N SER A 51 -0.95 -20.08 -52.08
CA SER A 51 -0.18 -20.59 -53.22
C SER A 51 -0.57 -22.03 -53.59
N LYS A 52 -0.90 -22.26 -54.87
CA LYS A 52 -1.14 -23.62 -55.39
C LYS A 52 0.07 -24.54 -55.19
N ALA A 53 1.28 -24.04 -55.47
CA ALA A 53 2.50 -24.81 -55.27
C ALA A 53 2.71 -25.23 -53.81
N ARG A 54 2.26 -24.39 -52.86
CA ARG A 54 2.33 -24.72 -51.44
C ARG A 54 1.29 -25.76 -51.03
N LEU A 55 0.08 -25.71 -51.60
CA LEU A 55 -0.93 -26.76 -51.40
C LEU A 55 -0.45 -28.11 -51.94
N ASP A 56 0.17 -28.11 -53.11
CA ASP A 56 0.75 -29.32 -53.72
C ASP A 56 1.88 -29.90 -52.85
N GLU A 57 2.71 -29.06 -52.24
CA GLU A 57 3.78 -29.48 -51.31
C GLU A 57 3.24 -30.08 -50.01
N ILE A 58 2.20 -29.48 -49.43
CA ILE A 58 1.58 -29.98 -48.19
C ILE A 58 0.90 -31.34 -48.42
N GLY A 59 0.31 -31.53 -49.59
CA GLY A 59 -0.41 -32.74 -49.96
C GLY A 59 -1.83 -32.81 -49.41
N PRO A 60 -2.73 -33.56 -50.07
CA PRO A 60 -4.16 -33.58 -49.77
C PRO A 60 -4.50 -34.20 -48.41
N GLU A 61 -3.76 -35.21 -47.94
CA GLU A 61 -4.02 -35.88 -46.66
C GLU A 61 -3.74 -34.95 -45.48
N VAL A 62 -2.57 -34.30 -45.47
CA VAL A 62 -2.20 -33.33 -44.43
C VAL A 62 -3.13 -32.12 -44.43
N LEU A 63 -3.47 -31.62 -45.63
CA LEU A 63 -4.43 -30.52 -45.77
C LEU A 63 -5.79 -30.89 -45.18
N GLN A 64 -6.33 -32.07 -45.51
CA GLN A 64 -7.59 -32.55 -44.95
C GLN A 64 -7.52 -32.71 -43.42
N ASN A 65 -6.44 -33.23 -42.88
CA ASN A 65 -6.26 -33.39 -41.43
C ASN A 65 -6.23 -32.03 -40.68
N LEU A 66 -5.52 -31.03 -41.22
CA LEU A 66 -5.51 -29.67 -40.65
C LEU A 66 -6.90 -29.03 -40.67
N VAL A 67 -7.62 -29.16 -41.79
CA VAL A 67 -9.00 -28.62 -41.93
C VAL A 67 -9.99 -29.37 -41.05
N PHE A 68 -9.88 -30.69 -40.94
CA PHE A 68 -10.69 -31.52 -40.06
C PHE A 68 -10.59 -31.02 -38.60
N ASN A 69 -9.38 -30.82 -38.09
CA ASN A 69 -9.14 -30.34 -36.73
C ASN A 69 -9.58 -28.88 -36.51
N LEU A 70 -9.47 -28.03 -37.53
CA LEU A 70 -10.04 -26.69 -37.49
C LEU A 70 -11.58 -26.74 -37.35
N GLY A 71 -12.23 -27.68 -38.03
CA GLY A 71 -13.67 -27.89 -37.87
C GLY A 71 -14.05 -28.54 -36.54
N MET A 72 -13.18 -29.36 -35.94
CA MET A 72 -13.40 -29.91 -34.59
C MET A 72 -13.47 -28.80 -33.52
N VAL A 73 -12.59 -27.80 -33.59
CA VAL A 73 -12.66 -26.65 -32.67
C VAL A 73 -13.81 -25.70 -33.02
N GLU A 74 -14.16 -25.55 -34.30
CA GLU A 74 -15.32 -24.79 -34.76
C GLU A 74 -16.64 -25.37 -34.19
N LEU A 75 -16.77 -26.70 -34.19
CA LEU A 75 -17.93 -27.45 -33.75
C LEU A 75 -18.36 -27.10 -32.31
N LEU A 76 -17.41 -26.77 -31.43
CA LEU A 76 -17.70 -26.40 -30.04
C LEU A 76 -18.65 -25.18 -29.94
N SER A 77 -18.58 -24.28 -30.93
CA SER A 77 -19.47 -23.10 -31.01
C SER A 77 -20.92 -23.48 -31.32
N TYR A 78 -21.17 -24.64 -31.93
CA TYR A 78 -22.50 -25.12 -32.31
C TYR A 78 -23.05 -26.13 -31.30
N TRP A 79 -22.18 -26.92 -30.66
CA TRP A 79 -22.56 -27.83 -29.59
C TRP A 79 -23.29 -27.11 -28.45
N LYS A 80 -22.84 -25.91 -28.10
CA LYS A 80 -23.44 -25.11 -27.03
C LYS A 80 -24.92 -24.77 -27.24
N ALA A 81 -25.42 -24.77 -28.48
CA ALA A 81 -26.78 -24.34 -28.79
C ALA A 81 -27.84 -25.18 -28.05
N ALA A 82 -27.56 -26.47 -27.90
CA ALA A 82 -28.47 -27.41 -27.24
C ALA A 82 -27.77 -28.43 -26.31
N CYS A 83 -26.44 -28.42 -26.23
CA CYS A 83 -25.65 -29.36 -25.44
C CYS A 83 -26.05 -30.84 -25.66
N PRO A 84 -26.00 -31.38 -26.89
CA PRO A 84 -26.35 -32.77 -27.15
C PRO A 84 -25.48 -33.77 -26.37
N LEU A 85 -26.04 -34.97 -26.10
CA LEU A 85 -25.34 -36.07 -25.42
C LEU A 85 -24.16 -36.58 -26.24
N GLU A 86 -24.33 -36.69 -27.56
CA GLU A 86 -23.32 -37.27 -28.43
C GLU A 86 -22.81 -36.26 -29.47
N ILE A 87 -21.49 -36.27 -29.69
CA ILE A 87 -20.85 -35.66 -30.84
C ILE A 87 -20.42 -36.80 -31.76
N ILE A 88 -21.04 -36.90 -32.93
CA ILE A 88 -20.76 -37.93 -33.93
C ILE A 88 -19.79 -37.36 -34.96
N ILE A 89 -18.66 -38.02 -35.17
CA ILE A 89 -17.60 -37.57 -36.09
C ILE A 89 -17.63 -38.45 -37.33
N LYS A 90 -18.12 -37.91 -38.44
CA LYS A 90 -18.08 -38.56 -39.77
C LYS A 90 -17.02 -37.95 -40.68
N ALA A 91 -16.69 -36.67 -40.48
CA ALA A 91 -15.72 -35.91 -41.26
C ALA A 91 -14.27 -36.42 -41.18
N GLY A 92 -13.98 -37.32 -40.25
CA GLY A 92 -12.65 -37.87 -39.99
C GLY A 92 -12.71 -38.88 -38.85
N ASN A 93 -11.54 -39.25 -38.30
CA ASN A 93 -11.44 -40.20 -37.20
C ASN A 93 -10.62 -39.63 -36.05
N LEU A 94 -10.99 -39.98 -34.82
CA LEU A 94 -10.22 -39.69 -33.61
C LEU A 94 -9.89 -40.98 -32.87
N ASN A 95 -8.66 -41.09 -32.37
CA ASN A 95 -8.28 -42.10 -31.39
C ASN A 95 -8.71 -41.70 -29.96
N ASP A 96 -8.50 -42.59 -28.99
CA ASP A 96 -8.91 -42.37 -27.59
C ASP A 96 -8.18 -41.18 -26.92
N GLU A 97 -6.91 -40.93 -27.28
CA GLU A 97 -6.13 -39.80 -26.76
C GLU A 97 -6.70 -38.48 -27.28
N GLN A 98 -6.99 -38.39 -28.58
CA GLN A 98 -7.58 -37.21 -29.19
C GLN A 98 -8.98 -36.96 -28.64
N ILE A 99 -9.80 -38.01 -28.44
CA ILE A 99 -11.12 -37.89 -27.80
C ILE A 99 -10.98 -37.30 -26.38
N LYS A 100 -9.99 -37.76 -25.60
CA LYS A 100 -9.71 -37.23 -24.26
C LYS A 100 -9.33 -35.74 -24.32
N PHE A 101 -8.46 -35.35 -25.25
CA PHE A 101 -8.09 -33.95 -25.47
C PHE A 101 -9.32 -33.09 -25.78
N TRP A 102 -10.13 -33.47 -26.78
CA TRP A 102 -11.32 -32.70 -27.20
C TRP A 102 -12.37 -32.62 -26.10
N LYS A 103 -12.57 -33.70 -25.33
CA LYS A 103 -13.46 -33.69 -24.16
C LYS A 103 -12.98 -32.72 -23.08
N ASN A 104 -11.68 -32.72 -22.77
CA ASN A 104 -11.10 -31.80 -21.80
C ASN A 104 -11.22 -30.35 -22.26
N LEU A 105 -10.90 -30.07 -23.53
CA LEU A 105 -11.02 -28.73 -24.11
C LEU A 105 -12.48 -28.24 -24.10
N LEU A 106 -13.45 -29.09 -24.42
CA LEU A 106 -14.87 -28.75 -24.35
C LEU A 106 -15.27 -28.39 -22.92
N ILE A 107 -14.94 -29.24 -21.94
CA ILE A 107 -15.35 -29.04 -20.54
C ILE A 107 -14.72 -27.76 -19.96
N LYS A 108 -13.39 -27.63 -20.06
CA LYS A 108 -12.67 -26.49 -19.46
C LYS A 108 -12.86 -25.20 -20.26
N GLY A 109 -12.86 -25.29 -21.60
CA GLY A 109 -13.05 -24.15 -22.50
C GLY A 109 -14.47 -23.58 -22.51
N LEU A 110 -15.48 -24.37 -22.13
CA LEU A 110 -16.87 -23.92 -21.94
C LEU A 110 -17.24 -23.73 -20.46
N GLY A 111 -16.27 -23.63 -19.54
CA GLY A 111 -16.51 -23.49 -18.11
C GLY A 111 -17.46 -22.34 -17.75
N GLU A 112 -17.24 -21.14 -18.29
CA GLU A 112 -18.17 -20.01 -18.09
C GLU A 112 -19.56 -20.33 -18.64
N PHE A 113 -19.65 -20.96 -19.80
CA PHE A 113 -20.93 -21.32 -20.40
C PHE A 113 -21.72 -22.26 -19.48
N PHE A 114 -21.07 -23.28 -18.91
CA PHE A 114 -21.73 -24.16 -17.94
C PHE A 114 -22.16 -23.40 -16.67
N TYR A 115 -21.29 -22.55 -16.13
CA TYR A 115 -21.59 -21.75 -14.93
C TYR A 115 -22.78 -20.82 -15.15
N THR A 116 -22.76 -20.03 -16.23
CA THR A 116 -23.79 -19.03 -16.55
C THR A 116 -25.16 -19.66 -16.84
N ASN A 117 -25.17 -20.85 -17.45
CA ASN A 117 -26.40 -21.61 -17.74
C ASN A 117 -26.77 -22.60 -16.62
N LYS A 118 -26.01 -22.65 -15.51
CA LYS A 118 -26.22 -23.56 -14.35
C LYS A 118 -26.25 -25.05 -14.73
N ILE A 119 -25.44 -25.47 -15.70
CA ILE A 119 -25.39 -26.85 -16.23
C ILE A 119 -24.34 -27.69 -15.51
N ASP A 120 -24.74 -28.78 -14.86
CA ASP A 120 -23.79 -29.71 -14.22
C ASP A 120 -22.90 -30.42 -15.24
N PHE A 121 -21.67 -29.94 -15.38
CA PHE A 121 -20.65 -30.48 -16.27
C PHE A 121 -19.87 -31.65 -15.67
N THR A 122 -20.07 -31.97 -14.39
CA THR A 122 -19.39 -33.11 -13.72
C THR A 122 -20.07 -34.45 -14.03
N ARG A 123 -21.26 -34.39 -14.60
CA ARG A 123 -22.01 -35.54 -15.12
C ARG A 123 -21.17 -36.40 -16.05
N LYS A 124 -21.09 -37.70 -15.77
CA LYS A 124 -20.36 -38.68 -16.63
C LYS A 124 -20.88 -38.68 -18.07
N ASP A 125 -22.18 -38.42 -18.24
CA ASP A 125 -22.89 -38.35 -19.51
C ASP A 125 -22.92 -36.93 -20.12
N ILE A 126 -22.11 -35.96 -19.63
CA ILE A 126 -22.15 -34.57 -20.14
C ILE A 126 -21.89 -34.46 -21.65
N VAL A 127 -20.98 -35.29 -22.18
CA VAL A 127 -20.75 -35.44 -23.62
C VAL A 127 -20.01 -36.75 -23.89
N LYS A 128 -20.39 -37.42 -24.98
CA LYS A 128 -19.72 -38.59 -25.54
C LYS A 128 -19.33 -38.32 -26.99
N PHE A 129 -18.05 -38.49 -27.31
CA PHE A 129 -17.60 -38.46 -28.69
C PHE A 129 -17.74 -39.86 -29.29
N VAL A 130 -18.30 -39.94 -30.49
CA VAL A 130 -18.44 -41.18 -31.26
C VAL A 130 -17.72 -40.96 -32.59
N SER A 131 -16.56 -41.60 -32.71
CA SER A 131 -15.79 -41.66 -33.96
C SER A 131 -15.93 -43.06 -34.55
N ASN A 132 -15.87 -43.18 -35.88
CA ASN A 132 -15.77 -44.50 -36.49
C ASN A 132 -14.46 -45.16 -36.03
N LYS A 133 -14.54 -46.37 -35.45
CA LYS A 133 -13.36 -47.23 -35.26
C LYS A 133 -12.95 -47.74 -36.64
N LEU A 134 -11.66 -47.71 -36.95
CA LEU A 134 -11.10 -48.15 -38.23
C LEU A 134 -11.70 -49.47 -38.72
N ARG A 135 -11.97 -49.49 -40.03
CA ARG A 135 -11.96 -50.69 -40.89
C ARG A 135 -10.62 -51.41 -40.70
N ASP A 136 -10.70 -52.72 -40.51
CA ASP A 136 -9.66 -53.76 -40.54
C ASP A 136 -8.25 -53.44 -39.99
N SER A 137 -7.97 -54.14 -38.89
CA SER A 137 -6.72 -54.24 -38.13
C SER A 137 -5.62 -55.03 -38.84
N SER A 138 -5.26 -54.67 -40.08
CA SER A 138 -4.15 -55.35 -40.81
C SER A 138 -3.00 -54.45 -41.25
N SER A 139 -2.93 -53.19 -40.78
CA SER A 139 -1.71 -52.36 -40.93
C SER A 139 -1.35 -51.69 -39.61
N GLU A 140 -0.34 -52.22 -38.92
CA GLU A 140 0.26 -51.66 -37.69
C GLU A 140 1.11 -50.41 -37.96
N THR A 141 0.56 -49.40 -38.62
CA THR A 141 1.19 -48.08 -38.69
C THR A 141 0.10 -47.01 -38.66
N PRO A 142 0.09 -46.10 -37.66
CA PRO A 142 -0.80 -44.96 -37.69
C PRO A 142 -0.53 -44.17 -38.96
N GLN A 143 -1.54 -43.96 -39.80
CA GLN A 143 -1.45 -43.08 -40.95
C GLN A 143 -1.11 -41.68 -40.42
N ASN A 144 0.12 -41.24 -40.67
CA ASN A 144 0.76 -40.13 -39.97
C ASN A 144 0.47 -38.81 -40.72
N ASP A 145 -0.81 -38.46 -40.83
CA ASP A 145 -1.34 -37.35 -41.65
C ASP A 145 -1.01 -35.94 -41.10
N LYS A 146 -0.03 -35.85 -40.20
CA LYS A 146 0.50 -34.59 -39.67
C LYS A 146 1.56 -34.02 -40.60
N TYR A 147 1.72 -32.70 -40.61
CA TYR A 147 2.79 -32.07 -41.39
C TYR A 147 4.16 -32.33 -40.73
N ASN A 148 5.04 -33.03 -41.44
CA ASN A 148 6.42 -33.34 -41.02
C ASN A 148 7.49 -32.61 -41.86
N GLY A 149 7.09 -31.78 -42.84
CA GLY A 149 8.03 -31.00 -43.64
C GLY A 149 8.69 -29.89 -42.83
N ASP A 150 9.78 -29.32 -43.33
CA ASP A 150 10.40 -28.17 -42.68
C ASP A 150 9.58 -26.91 -42.90
N LEU A 151 9.52 -26.05 -41.87
CA LEU A 151 8.95 -24.71 -41.94
C LEU A 151 10.06 -23.69 -41.77
N LYS A 152 10.00 -22.58 -42.52
CA LYS A 152 10.96 -21.49 -42.37
C LYS A 152 10.89 -20.89 -40.97
N ASP A 153 12.05 -20.60 -40.39
CA ASP A 153 12.21 -19.97 -39.07
C ASP A 153 11.80 -18.48 -39.10
N ARG A 154 10.49 -18.26 -39.25
CA ARG A 154 9.82 -16.95 -39.28
C ARG A 154 8.73 -16.92 -38.22
N ASP A 155 8.43 -15.71 -37.75
CA ASP A 155 7.48 -15.51 -36.67
C ASP A 155 6.13 -15.05 -37.24
N LEU A 156 5.07 -15.77 -36.90
CA LEU A 156 3.69 -15.39 -37.16
C LEU A 156 3.05 -14.95 -35.84
N VAL A 157 2.92 -13.63 -35.65
CA VAL A 157 2.35 -13.04 -34.44
C VAL A 157 0.84 -12.93 -34.57
N LEU A 158 0.10 -13.51 -33.63
CA LEU A 158 -1.35 -13.37 -33.57
C LEU A 158 -1.71 -12.03 -32.97
N VAL A 159 -2.34 -11.17 -33.78
CA VAL A 159 -2.62 -9.78 -33.39
C VAL A 159 -4.11 -9.58 -33.14
N GLY A 160 -4.40 -9.13 -31.92
CA GLY A 160 -5.69 -8.54 -31.56
C GLY A 160 -5.59 -7.01 -31.44
N GLY A 161 -6.69 -6.38 -31.04
CA GLY A 161 -6.76 -4.92 -30.80
C GLY A 161 -6.25 -4.46 -29.44
N GLY A 162 -5.61 -5.35 -28.67
CA GLY A 162 -5.24 -5.12 -27.27
C GLY A 162 -3.78 -4.66 -27.07
N LYS A 163 -3.49 -4.22 -25.84
CA LYS A 163 -2.14 -3.79 -25.41
C LYS A 163 -1.09 -4.92 -25.53
N ASP A 164 -1.51 -6.15 -25.28
CA ASP A 164 -0.63 -7.32 -25.21
C ASP A 164 0.00 -7.58 -26.59
N SER A 165 -0.80 -7.48 -27.67
CA SER A 165 -0.30 -7.58 -29.05
C SER A 165 0.69 -6.47 -29.39
N ALA A 166 0.46 -5.24 -28.95
CA ALA A 166 1.39 -4.14 -29.16
C ALA A 166 2.74 -4.40 -28.47
N VAL A 167 2.73 -4.88 -27.21
CA VAL A 167 3.96 -5.20 -26.48
C VAL A 167 4.72 -6.36 -27.14
N THR A 168 4.03 -7.40 -27.61
CA THR A 168 4.66 -8.51 -28.34
C THR A 168 5.31 -8.02 -29.63
N LEU A 169 4.59 -7.27 -30.47
CA LEU A 169 5.13 -6.76 -31.74
C LEU A 169 6.33 -5.83 -31.52
N GLU A 170 6.24 -4.91 -30.56
CA GLU A 170 7.35 -3.99 -30.26
C GLU A 170 8.59 -4.75 -29.78
N SER A 171 8.40 -5.81 -28.99
CA SER A 171 9.50 -6.61 -28.44
C SER A 171 10.19 -7.48 -29.49
N ILE A 172 9.44 -7.98 -30.49
CA ILE A 172 9.97 -8.84 -31.55
C ILE A 172 10.59 -8.01 -32.67
N SER A 173 9.93 -6.92 -33.09
CA SER A 173 10.40 -6.06 -34.20
C SER A 173 11.78 -5.45 -33.93
N GLN A 174 12.14 -5.21 -32.66
CA GLN A 174 13.47 -4.73 -32.27
C GLN A 174 14.62 -5.75 -32.54
N LYS A 175 14.32 -7.02 -32.81
CA LYS A 175 15.33 -8.09 -32.99
C LYS A 175 15.66 -8.42 -34.44
N GLY A 176 15.08 -7.71 -35.42
CA GLY A 176 15.44 -7.86 -36.85
C GLY A 176 15.05 -9.18 -37.51
N LYS A 177 14.26 -10.05 -36.85
CA LYS A 177 13.75 -11.31 -37.42
C LYS A 177 12.58 -11.03 -38.38
N GLU A 178 12.46 -11.83 -39.44
CA GLU A 178 11.33 -11.74 -40.37
C GLU A 178 10.04 -12.13 -39.64
N LEU A 179 9.13 -11.16 -39.48
CA LEU A 179 7.86 -11.31 -38.80
C LEU A 179 6.70 -10.98 -39.75
N ASN A 180 5.58 -11.67 -39.57
CA ASN A 180 4.30 -11.28 -40.10
C ASN A 180 3.19 -11.48 -39.06
N CYS A 181 2.00 -10.94 -39.34
CA CYS A 181 0.86 -10.99 -38.43
C CYS A 181 -0.24 -11.90 -38.96
N LEU A 182 -0.95 -12.57 -38.05
CA LEU A 182 -2.24 -13.23 -38.30
C LEU A 182 -3.35 -12.46 -37.59
N ILE A 183 -4.37 -12.04 -38.34
CA ILE A 183 -5.55 -11.34 -37.80
C ILE A 183 -6.82 -12.09 -38.25
N LEU A 184 -7.61 -12.55 -37.29
CA LEU A 184 -8.91 -13.19 -37.53
C LEU A 184 -10.03 -12.17 -37.34
N ASN A 185 -10.88 -11.98 -38.36
CA ASN A 185 -11.99 -11.04 -38.35
C ASN A 185 -11.55 -9.63 -37.86
N PRO A 186 -10.78 -8.90 -38.69
CA PRO A 186 -10.02 -7.76 -38.25
C PRO A 186 -10.91 -6.65 -37.68
N THR A 187 -10.42 -6.03 -36.61
CA THR A 187 -10.92 -4.74 -36.10
C THR A 187 -9.98 -3.63 -36.53
N GLU A 188 -10.46 -2.39 -36.57
CA GLU A 188 -9.63 -1.23 -36.89
C GLU A 188 -8.40 -1.14 -35.98
N SER A 189 -8.55 -1.42 -34.67
CA SER A 189 -7.44 -1.45 -33.72
C SER A 189 -6.43 -2.55 -34.01
N ALA A 190 -6.87 -3.75 -34.39
CA ALA A 190 -5.96 -4.86 -34.69
C ALA A 190 -5.12 -4.55 -35.95
N ILE A 191 -5.74 -3.99 -37.00
CA ILE A 191 -5.04 -3.57 -38.22
C ILE A 191 -4.00 -2.50 -37.89
N LYS A 192 -4.40 -1.42 -37.21
CA LYS A 192 -3.50 -0.31 -36.88
C LYS A 192 -2.35 -0.72 -35.98
N ILE A 193 -2.60 -1.62 -35.01
CA ILE A 193 -1.53 -2.17 -34.16
C ILE A 193 -0.55 -3.00 -34.99
N ALA A 194 -1.03 -3.85 -35.90
CA ALA A 194 -0.18 -4.64 -36.78
C ALA A 194 0.70 -3.75 -37.67
N GLU A 195 0.10 -2.74 -38.31
CA GLU A 195 0.80 -1.77 -39.17
C GLU A 195 1.91 -1.02 -38.41
N VAL A 196 1.59 -0.45 -37.25
CA VAL A 196 2.56 0.30 -36.42
C VAL A 196 3.60 -0.61 -35.79
N GLY A 197 3.25 -1.87 -35.51
CA GLY A 197 4.14 -2.92 -35.02
C GLY A 197 5.05 -3.55 -36.08
N GLY A 198 5.00 -3.06 -37.33
CA GLY A 198 5.93 -3.47 -38.39
C GLY A 198 5.44 -4.62 -39.27
N CYS A 199 4.18 -5.06 -39.15
CA CYS A 199 3.60 -6.07 -40.04
C CYS A 199 3.19 -5.44 -41.38
N LYS A 200 3.99 -5.69 -42.42
CA LYS A 200 3.81 -5.09 -43.75
C LYS A 200 2.60 -5.65 -44.53
N LYS A 201 2.35 -6.95 -44.42
CA LYS A 201 1.27 -7.66 -45.15
C LYS A 201 0.60 -8.69 -44.23
N PRO A 202 -0.18 -8.24 -43.24
CA PRO A 202 -0.85 -9.14 -42.31
C PRO A 202 -1.74 -10.14 -43.06
N ILE A 203 -1.71 -11.41 -42.64
CA ILE A 203 -2.60 -12.45 -43.12
C ILE A 203 -3.95 -12.23 -42.44
N ILE A 204 -4.93 -11.74 -43.21
CA ILE A 204 -6.28 -11.43 -42.71
C ILE A 204 -7.21 -12.58 -43.06
N ILE A 205 -7.69 -13.28 -42.03
CA ILE A 205 -8.62 -14.39 -42.18
C ILE A 205 -10.03 -13.93 -41.86
N LYS A 206 -10.99 -14.25 -42.73
CA LYS A 206 -12.41 -14.00 -42.51
C LYS A 206 -13.10 -15.28 -42.10
N ARG A 207 -13.69 -15.31 -40.90
CA ARG A 207 -14.51 -16.40 -40.38
C ARG A 207 -15.94 -15.93 -40.18
N THR A 208 -16.88 -16.61 -40.81
CA THR A 208 -18.32 -16.35 -40.71
C THR A 208 -18.96 -17.46 -39.89
N ILE A 209 -19.54 -17.12 -38.74
CA ILE A 209 -20.42 -18.01 -37.96
C ILE A 209 -21.75 -18.13 -38.71
N ASP A 210 -22.34 -19.33 -38.75
CA ASP A 210 -23.65 -19.52 -39.39
C ASP A 210 -24.73 -18.65 -38.71
N PRO A 211 -25.45 -17.78 -39.46
CA PRO A 211 -26.50 -16.93 -38.91
C PRO A 211 -27.62 -17.67 -38.17
N LYS A 212 -27.87 -18.95 -38.48
CA LYS A 212 -28.85 -19.79 -37.79
C LYS A 212 -28.53 -19.92 -36.31
N LEU A 213 -27.26 -19.98 -35.91
CA LEU A 213 -26.88 -20.03 -34.49
C LEU A 213 -27.37 -18.76 -33.76
N ILE A 214 -27.21 -17.60 -34.39
CA ILE A 214 -27.71 -16.32 -33.86
C ILE A 214 -29.24 -16.32 -33.82
N GLY A 215 -29.89 -16.89 -34.83
CA GLY A 215 -31.34 -17.09 -34.87
C GLY A 215 -31.87 -17.95 -33.72
N LEU A 216 -31.23 -19.07 -33.45
CA LEU A 216 -31.59 -19.98 -32.35
C LEU A 216 -31.42 -19.30 -30.98
N ASN A 217 -30.36 -18.52 -30.78
CA ASN A 217 -30.16 -17.75 -29.56
C ASN A 217 -31.32 -16.78 -29.31
N LYS A 218 -31.83 -16.13 -30.36
CA LYS A 218 -33.02 -15.26 -30.28
C LYS A 218 -34.30 -16.04 -29.94
N GLN A 219 -34.36 -17.33 -30.28
CA GLN A 219 -35.46 -18.24 -29.93
C GLN A 219 -35.32 -18.84 -28.52
N GLY A 220 -34.30 -18.46 -27.75
CA GLY A 220 -34.09 -18.92 -26.38
C GLY A 220 -33.32 -20.24 -26.26
N TYR A 221 -32.55 -20.63 -27.29
CA TYR A 221 -31.52 -21.66 -27.19
C TYR A 221 -30.36 -21.18 -26.31
N LEU A 222 -29.53 -22.11 -25.86
CA LEU A 222 -28.42 -21.83 -24.95
C LEU A 222 -27.35 -20.99 -25.64
N ASN A 223 -26.83 -19.99 -24.92
CA ASN A 223 -25.80 -19.08 -25.40
C ASN A 223 -24.73 -18.84 -24.32
N GLY A 224 -23.56 -18.36 -24.71
CA GLY A 224 -22.48 -17.97 -23.78
C GLY A 224 -21.10 -18.01 -24.44
N HIS A 225 -20.06 -17.99 -23.62
CA HIS A 225 -18.68 -18.02 -24.08
C HIS A 225 -18.32 -19.25 -24.93
N THR A 226 -17.31 -19.10 -25.78
CA THR A 226 -16.66 -20.14 -26.58
C THR A 226 -15.15 -19.92 -26.51
N PRO A 227 -14.32 -20.98 -26.44
CA PRO A 227 -12.88 -20.87 -26.28
C PRO A 227 -12.19 -20.35 -27.56
N PHE A 228 -12.33 -19.06 -27.82
CA PHE A 228 -11.87 -18.42 -29.06
C PHE A 228 -10.34 -18.49 -29.23
N SER A 229 -9.58 -18.41 -28.15
CA SER A 229 -8.11 -18.56 -28.21
C SER A 229 -7.69 -19.97 -28.62
N ALA A 230 -8.49 -20.99 -28.29
CA ALA A 230 -8.24 -22.35 -28.77
C ALA A 230 -8.45 -22.42 -30.29
N TYR A 231 -9.53 -21.81 -30.81
CA TYR A 231 -9.74 -21.70 -32.25
C TYR A 231 -8.55 -21.02 -32.95
N LEU A 232 -8.06 -19.92 -32.39
CA LEU A 232 -6.86 -19.23 -32.89
C LEU A 232 -5.62 -20.11 -32.86
N ALA A 233 -5.45 -20.98 -31.86
CA ALA A 233 -4.33 -21.90 -31.79
C ALA A 233 -4.35 -22.89 -32.98
N PHE A 234 -5.47 -23.58 -33.21
CA PHE A 234 -5.65 -24.48 -34.37
C PHE A 234 -5.51 -23.74 -35.71
N LEU A 235 -6.12 -22.55 -35.82
CA LEU A 235 -6.01 -21.72 -37.01
C LEU A 235 -4.56 -21.30 -37.26
N SER A 236 -3.81 -20.94 -36.21
CA SER A 236 -2.41 -20.52 -36.35
C SER A 236 -1.53 -21.67 -36.81
N THR A 237 -1.77 -22.90 -36.36
CA THR A 237 -1.04 -24.08 -36.89
C THR A 237 -1.36 -24.30 -38.36
N PHE A 238 -2.64 -24.20 -38.74
CA PHE A 238 -3.05 -24.34 -40.14
C PHE A 238 -2.42 -23.26 -41.04
N VAL A 239 -2.49 -21.99 -40.62
CA VAL A 239 -1.87 -20.86 -41.33
C VAL A 239 -0.34 -20.97 -41.32
N GLY A 240 0.27 -21.43 -40.22
CA GLY A 240 1.71 -21.66 -40.13
C GLY A 240 2.21 -22.61 -41.19
N VAL A 241 1.51 -23.74 -41.37
CA VAL A 241 1.81 -24.71 -42.42
C VAL A 241 1.52 -24.12 -43.81
N LEU A 242 0.37 -23.48 -44.01
CA LEU A 242 -0.02 -22.93 -45.32
C LEU A 242 0.87 -21.80 -45.83
N TYR A 243 1.40 -20.95 -44.95
CA TYR A 243 2.20 -19.78 -45.33
C TYR A 243 3.67 -19.90 -44.92
N ASP A 244 4.09 -21.10 -44.50
CA ASP A 244 5.48 -21.44 -44.22
C ASP A 244 6.09 -20.60 -43.08
N PHE A 245 5.41 -20.62 -41.93
CA PHE A 245 5.84 -20.00 -40.67
C PHE A 245 5.99 -21.06 -39.57
N LYS A 246 7.20 -21.19 -39.04
CA LYS A 246 7.52 -22.10 -37.95
C LYS A 246 6.98 -21.65 -36.60
N ASN A 247 7.18 -20.38 -36.23
CA ASN A 247 6.89 -19.91 -34.87
C ASN A 247 5.55 -19.19 -34.82
N LEU A 248 4.63 -19.72 -34.03
CA LEU A 248 3.25 -19.24 -33.88
C LEU A 248 3.14 -18.54 -32.53
N VAL A 249 3.20 -17.22 -32.57
CA VAL A 249 3.43 -16.40 -31.39
C VAL A 249 2.12 -15.81 -30.90
N VAL A 250 1.70 -16.14 -29.68
CA VAL A 250 0.53 -15.54 -29.03
C VAL A 250 0.94 -14.64 -27.86
N SER A 251 0.14 -13.61 -27.60
CA SER A 251 0.39 -12.62 -26.55
C SER A 251 -0.26 -12.99 -25.20
N ASN A 252 -0.38 -14.29 -24.88
CA ASN A 252 -0.94 -14.69 -23.58
C ASN A 252 0.07 -14.50 -22.45
N GLU A 253 -0.44 -14.23 -21.26
CA GLU A 253 0.34 -13.75 -20.11
C GLU A 253 0.04 -14.59 -18.84
N ALA A 254 0.74 -14.34 -17.73
CA ALA A 254 0.67 -15.17 -16.51
C ALA A 254 -0.70 -15.10 -15.80
N SER A 255 -1.33 -13.93 -15.75
CA SER A 255 -2.61 -13.62 -15.11
C SER A 255 -3.79 -14.38 -15.72
N SER A 256 -3.67 -14.84 -16.96
CA SER A 256 -4.65 -15.70 -17.63
C SER A 256 -4.84 -17.05 -16.93
N ASN A 257 -3.91 -17.45 -16.06
CA ASN A 257 -4.03 -18.65 -15.22
C ASN A 257 -4.97 -18.48 -14.02
N GLU A 258 -5.28 -17.26 -13.59
CA GLU A 258 -6.20 -17.03 -12.48
C GLU A 258 -7.66 -17.28 -12.92
N GLY A 259 -8.35 -18.18 -12.21
CA GLY A 259 -9.77 -18.44 -12.47
C GLY A 259 -10.70 -17.36 -11.92
N ASN A 260 -11.96 -17.46 -12.32
CA ASN A 260 -13.01 -16.51 -11.97
C ASN A 260 -13.76 -16.91 -10.70
N VAL A 261 -14.16 -18.19 -10.60
CA VAL A 261 -15.03 -18.70 -9.55
C VAL A 261 -14.80 -20.21 -9.34
N LYS A 262 -14.96 -20.69 -8.11
CA LYS A 262 -15.04 -22.13 -7.83
C LYS A 262 -16.49 -22.59 -7.96
N TRP A 263 -16.74 -23.59 -8.79
CA TRP A 263 -18.07 -24.14 -8.99
C TRP A 263 -17.99 -25.64 -9.26
N MET A 264 -18.85 -26.41 -8.57
CA MET A 264 -18.87 -27.89 -8.63
C MET A 264 -17.50 -28.54 -8.37
N GLY A 265 -16.75 -27.99 -7.39
CA GLY A 265 -15.44 -28.50 -6.98
C GLY A 265 -14.28 -28.18 -7.94
N GLN A 266 -14.53 -27.44 -9.02
CA GLN A 266 -13.48 -27.03 -9.98
C GLN A 266 -13.42 -25.51 -10.11
N GLU A 267 -12.26 -25.01 -10.53
CA GLU A 267 -12.07 -23.59 -10.84
C GLU A 267 -12.51 -23.32 -12.28
N ILE A 268 -13.47 -22.42 -12.44
CA ILE A 268 -13.96 -21.95 -13.74
C ILE A 268 -13.10 -20.77 -14.18
N ASN A 269 -12.40 -20.94 -15.29
CA ASN A 269 -11.56 -19.91 -15.89
C ASN A 269 -12.06 -19.54 -17.30
N HIS A 270 -12.58 -18.32 -17.46
CA HIS A 270 -12.99 -17.76 -18.76
C HIS A 270 -11.86 -17.77 -19.80
N GLN A 271 -10.63 -17.63 -19.32
CA GLN A 271 -9.43 -17.57 -20.14
C GLN A 271 -8.70 -18.92 -20.19
N TYR A 272 -9.37 -20.05 -19.92
CA TYR A 272 -8.74 -21.38 -19.95
C TYR A 272 -7.89 -21.60 -21.21
N SER A 273 -8.38 -21.23 -22.38
CA SER A 273 -7.65 -21.37 -23.65
C SER A 273 -6.44 -20.42 -23.82
N LYS A 274 -6.05 -19.70 -22.77
CA LYS A 274 -4.85 -18.87 -22.66
C LYS A 274 -3.93 -19.30 -21.51
N THR A 275 -4.29 -20.32 -20.75
CA THR A 275 -3.50 -20.81 -19.61
C THR A 275 -2.26 -21.55 -20.08
N SER A 276 -1.28 -21.71 -19.20
CA SER A 276 -0.11 -22.55 -19.47
C SER A 276 -0.49 -24.03 -19.62
N GLU A 277 -1.54 -24.45 -18.91
CA GLU A 277 -2.09 -25.80 -19.02
C GLU A 277 -2.61 -26.07 -20.44
N PHE A 278 -3.48 -25.21 -20.99
CA PHE A 278 -3.96 -25.36 -22.36
C PHE A 278 -2.82 -25.27 -23.38
N GLU A 279 -1.87 -24.35 -23.18
CA GLU A 279 -0.72 -24.21 -24.07
C GLU A 279 0.10 -25.50 -24.15
N GLN A 280 0.37 -26.14 -23.01
CA GLN A 280 1.07 -27.42 -22.98
C GLN A 280 0.25 -28.51 -23.67
N ASP A 281 -1.02 -28.68 -23.27
CA ASP A 281 -1.92 -29.68 -23.85
C ASP A 281 -2.04 -29.52 -25.38
N PHE A 282 -2.15 -28.28 -25.87
CA PHE A 282 -2.26 -27.99 -27.29
C PHE A 282 -0.94 -28.20 -28.04
N ARG A 283 0.22 -27.88 -27.45
CA ARG A 283 1.52 -28.16 -28.07
C ARG A 283 1.74 -29.65 -28.27
N ASP A 284 1.40 -30.44 -27.27
CA ASP A 284 1.49 -31.90 -27.33
C ASP A 284 0.53 -32.44 -28.41
N TYR A 285 -0.73 -31.99 -28.40
CA TYR A 285 -1.70 -32.34 -29.44
C TYR A 285 -1.23 -31.94 -30.85
N SER A 286 -0.76 -30.70 -31.01
CA SER A 286 -0.30 -30.16 -32.29
C SER A 286 0.91 -30.93 -32.82
N GLY A 287 1.91 -31.22 -31.99
CA GLY A 287 3.10 -31.96 -32.40
C GLY A 287 2.81 -33.42 -32.77
N ASN A 288 1.83 -34.02 -32.09
CA ASN A 288 1.43 -35.41 -32.34
C ASN A 288 0.49 -35.55 -33.55
N TYR A 289 -0.39 -34.58 -33.80
CA TYR A 289 -1.52 -34.77 -34.72
C TYR A 289 -1.66 -33.71 -35.81
N LEU A 290 -1.03 -32.53 -35.72
CA LEU A 290 -1.19 -31.44 -36.70
C LEU A 290 0.09 -31.15 -37.48
N SER A 291 1.15 -30.77 -36.77
CA SER A 291 2.43 -30.40 -37.34
C SER A 291 3.54 -30.58 -36.30
N ALA A 292 4.50 -31.45 -36.59
CA ALA A 292 5.69 -31.64 -35.75
C ALA A 292 6.67 -30.46 -35.84
N SER A 293 6.58 -29.69 -36.93
CA SER A 293 7.51 -28.60 -37.23
C SER A 293 7.04 -27.24 -36.71
N SER A 294 5.74 -27.09 -36.44
CA SER A 294 5.17 -25.84 -35.91
C SER A 294 5.46 -25.66 -34.42
N ASN A 295 5.74 -24.43 -34.00
CA ASN A 295 6.05 -24.08 -32.62
C ASN A 295 5.08 -23.01 -32.10
N TYR A 296 4.01 -23.44 -31.41
CA TYR A 296 3.06 -22.55 -30.75
C TYR A 296 3.51 -22.22 -29.33
N PHE A 297 3.59 -20.94 -28.97
CA PHE A 297 3.95 -20.52 -27.62
C PHE A 297 3.47 -19.11 -27.25
N SER A 298 3.32 -18.88 -25.94
CA SER A 298 2.92 -17.58 -25.39
C SER A 298 4.13 -16.71 -25.04
N PHE A 299 4.36 -15.66 -25.84
CA PHE A 299 5.53 -14.79 -25.70
C PHE A 299 5.56 -14.01 -24.38
N LEU A 300 4.39 -13.62 -23.86
CA LEU A 300 4.27 -12.82 -22.63
C LEU A 300 4.06 -13.68 -21.38
N ARG A 301 4.17 -15.01 -21.47
CA ARG A 301 3.93 -15.92 -20.33
C ARG A 301 4.69 -15.55 -19.05
N PRO A 302 5.95 -15.05 -19.08
CA PRO A 302 6.67 -14.68 -17.87
C PRO A 302 6.16 -13.41 -17.17
N LEU A 303 5.24 -12.66 -17.79
CA LEU A 303 4.79 -11.36 -17.32
C LEU A 303 3.31 -11.42 -16.91
N GLY A 304 2.95 -10.65 -15.88
CA GLY A 304 1.55 -10.32 -15.58
C GLY A 304 1.04 -9.09 -16.34
N GLU A 305 -0.27 -8.92 -16.39
CA GLU A 305 -0.95 -7.74 -16.96
C GLU A 305 -0.42 -6.39 -16.42
N LEU A 306 -0.03 -6.29 -15.14
CA LEU A 306 0.53 -5.03 -14.59
C LEU A 306 1.90 -4.70 -15.18
N GLN A 307 2.78 -5.69 -15.33
CA GLN A 307 4.10 -5.52 -15.94
C GLN A 307 3.97 -5.19 -17.43
N ILE A 308 3.04 -5.85 -18.13
CA ILE A 308 2.72 -5.53 -19.53
C ILE A 308 2.21 -4.09 -19.64
N SER A 309 1.40 -3.63 -18.68
CA SER A 309 0.90 -2.25 -18.65
C SER A 309 2.02 -1.24 -18.40
N GLU A 310 3.02 -1.57 -17.58
CA GLU A 310 4.24 -0.76 -17.44
C GLU A 310 5.00 -0.65 -18.76
N LEU A 311 5.25 -1.78 -19.44
CA LEU A 311 5.95 -1.78 -20.73
C LEU A 311 5.17 -0.97 -21.76
N PHE A 312 3.87 -1.21 -21.87
CA PHE A 312 2.97 -0.50 -22.78
C PHE A 312 2.91 1.01 -22.50
N SER A 313 2.99 1.43 -21.23
CA SER A 313 2.97 2.85 -20.86
C SER A 313 4.11 3.65 -21.53
N LYS A 314 5.22 2.98 -21.87
CA LYS A 314 6.39 3.58 -22.53
C LYS A 314 6.23 3.64 -24.06
N MET A 315 5.16 3.08 -24.62
CA MET A 315 4.93 2.95 -26.07
C MET A 315 3.83 3.90 -26.58
N GLU A 316 4.08 5.21 -26.48
CA GLU A 316 3.09 6.28 -26.75
C GLU A 316 2.39 6.16 -28.11
N LYS A 317 3.08 5.66 -29.14
CA LYS A 317 2.54 5.45 -30.49
C LYS A 317 1.30 4.53 -30.54
N TYR A 318 1.12 3.64 -29.57
CA TYR A 318 -0.03 2.74 -29.51
C TYR A 318 -1.19 3.24 -28.63
N HIS A 319 -0.97 4.26 -27.79
CA HIS A 319 -1.94 4.70 -26.77
C HIS A 319 -3.30 5.08 -27.36
N ARG A 320 -3.31 5.70 -28.55
CA ARG A 320 -4.54 6.07 -29.26
C ARG A 320 -5.14 4.96 -30.12
N LEU A 321 -4.38 3.89 -30.38
CA LEU A 321 -4.74 2.83 -31.32
C LEU A 321 -5.43 1.64 -30.64
N PHE A 322 -4.99 1.28 -29.43
CA PHE A 322 -5.47 0.08 -28.75
C PHE A 322 -6.89 0.26 -28.20
N ARG A 323 -7.72 -0.77 -28.37
CA ARG A 323 -9.09 -0.84 -27.86
C ARG A 323 -9.41 -2.27 -27.46
N SER A 324 -9.54 -2.52 -26.16
CA SER A 324 -9.94 -3.84 -25.63
C SER A 324 -11.32 -3.82 -24.96
N CYS A 325 -12.08 -2.73 -25.10
CA CYS A 325 -13.40 -2.59 -24.49
C CYS A 325 -14.42 -3.60 -25.07
N ASN A 326 -15.02 -4.44 -24.22
CA ASN A 326 -16.02 -5.41 -24.67
C ASN A 326 -17.32 -4.77 -25.21
N ARG A 327 -17.70 -3.59 -24.71
CA ARG A 327 -18.95 -2.91 -25.08
C ARG A 327 -18.80 -1.92 -26.24
N GLY A 328 -17.63 -1.30 -26.37
CA GLY A 328 -17.40 -0.17 -27.27
C GLY A 328 -16.34 -0.40 -28.35
N SER A 329 -15.62 -1.53 -28.34
CA SER A 329 -14.53 -1.79 -29.30
C SER A 329 -14.99 -1.77 -30.76
N LYS A 330 -16.20 -2.26 -31.04
CA LYS A 330 -16.79 -2.21 -32.41
C LYS A 330 -17.05 -0.80 -32.90
N GLN A 331 -17.22 0.17 -32.00
CA GLN A 331 -17.38 1.59 -32.31
C GLN A 331 -16.10 2.39 -32.07
N GLY A 332 -14.98 1.73 -31.73
CA GLY A 332 -13.70 2.39 -31.47
C GLY A 332 -13.64 3.19 -30.15
N VAL A 333 -14.58 2.99 -29.23
CA VAL A 333 -14.71 3.78 -27.98
C VAL A 333 -14.48 2.97 -26.72
N TRP A 334 -13.99 3.64 -25.66
CA TRP A 334 -13.99 3.13 -24.30
C TRP A 334 -15.31 3.49 -23.62
N CYS A 335 -16.11 2.51 -23.20
CA CYS A 335 -17.35 2.81 -22.47
C CYS A 335 -17.08 3.37 -21.05
N GLY A 336 -15.87 3.15 -20.51
CA GLY A 336 -15.45 3.62 -19.20
C GLY A 336 -16.20 3.02 -18.01
N LYS A 337 -17.01 1.97 -18.23
CA LYS A 337 -17.90 1.39 -17.21
C LYS A 337 -17.85 -0.14 -17.10
N CYS A 338 -17.30 -0.84 -18.10
CA CYS A 338 -17.19 -2.30 -18.03
C CYS A 338 -15.92 -2.73 -17.25
N PRO A 339 -15.92 -3.90 -16.62
CA PRO A 339 -14.76 -4.50 -15.96
C PRO A 339 -13.45 -4.38 -16.75
N LYS A 340 -13.46 -4.65 -18.06
CA LYS A 340 -12.24 -4.52 -18.89
C LYS A 340 -11.73 -3.08 -18.99
N CYS A 341 -12.61 -2.08 -19.04
CA CYS A 341 -12.18 -0.66 -19.05
C CYS A 341 -11.55 -0.29 -17.72
N VAL A 342 -12.23 -0.59 -16.61
CA VAL A 342 -11.80 -0.23 -15.26
C VAL A 342 -10.50 -0.95 -14.90
N SER A 343 -10.40 -2.25 -15.16
CA SER A 343 -9.17 -3.02 -14.97
C SER A 343 -8.01 -2.44 -15.76
N THR A 344 -8.19 -2.18 -17.06
CA THR A 344 -7.11 -1.62 -17.91
C THR A 344 -6.70 -0.22 -17.46
N TYR A 345 -7.65 0.62 -17.05
CA TYR A 345 -7.38 1.96 -16.54
C TYR A 345 -6.52 1.90 -15.26
N LEU A 346 -6.94 1.08 -14.28
CA LEU A 346 -6.23 0.92 -13.02
C LEU A 346 -4.79 0.44 -13.25
N LEU A 347 -4.55 -0.49 -14.18
CA LEU A 347 -3.20 -1.02 -14.45
C LEU A 347 -2.28 0.00 -15.13
N LEU A 348 -2.82 0.95 -15.91
CA LEU A 348 -2.03 1.98 -16.59
C LEU A 348 -1.78 3.21 -15.71
N TYR A 349 -2.70 3.53 -14.80
CA TYR A 349 -2.66 4.71 -13.95
C TYR A 349 -1.37 4.87 -13.11
N PRO A 350 -0.80 3.82 -12.49
CA PRO A 350 0.49 3.90 -11.80
C PRO A 350 1.64 4.49 -12.61
N PHE A 351 1.61 4.31 -13.93
CA PHE A 351 2.72 4.65 -14.82
C PHE A 351 2.45 5.95 -15.58
N LEU A 352 1.21 6.16 -16.01
CA LEU A 352 0.81 7.35 -16.78
C LEU A 352 0.25 8.48 -15.92
N GLY A 353 -0.16 8.21 -14.68
CA GLY A 353 -0.88 9.17 -13.84
C GLY A 353 -2.13 9.70 -14.53
N SER A 354 -2.35 11.02 -14.46
CA SER A 354 -3.49 11.69 -15.10
C SER A 354 -3.53 11.55 -16.64
N LYS A 355 -2.40 11.27 -17.31
CA LYS A 355 -2.38 11.01 -18.77
C LYS A 355 -3.14 9.75 -19.16
N THR A 356 -3.48 8.88 -18.21
CA THR A 356 -4.36 7.73 -18.47
C THR A 356 -5.71 8.18 -19.01
N ALA A 357 -6.22 9.34 -18.56
CA ALA A 357 -7.48 9.90 -19.04
C ALA A 357 -7.46 10.20 -20.56
N ASP A 358 -6.30 10.56 -21.14
CA ASP A 358 -6.17 10.85 -22.57
C ASP A 358 -6.45 9.61 -23.45
N ILE A 359 -6.18 8.41 -22.93
CA ILE A 359 -6.44 7.14 -23.60
C ILE A 359 -7.93 6.80 -23.60
N PHE A 360 -8.60 7.05 -22.47
CA PHE A 360 -9.99 6.67 -22.23
C PHE A 360 -10.99 7.78 -22.57
N GLY A 361 -10.49 9.00 -22.84
CA GLY A 361 -11.27 10.21 -23.09
C GLY A 361 -11.87 10.85 -21.83
N LYS A 362 -11.63 10.28 -20.65
CA LYS A 362 -12.09 10.78 -19.34
C LYS A 362 -11.31 10.12 -18.20
N ASP A 363 -11.23 10.80 -17.05
CA ASP A 363 -10.72 10.19 -15.83
C ASP A 363 -11.79 9.26 -15.23
N LEU A 364 -11.49 7.96 -15.12
CA LEU A 364 -12.42 7.01 -14.51
C LEU A 364 -12.46 7.13 -12.99
N LEU A 365 -11.42 7.68 -12.35
CA LEU A 365 -11.31 7.81 -10.91
C LEU A 365 -12.16 8.96 -10.33
N GLU A 366 -12.88 9.69 -11.19
CA GLU A 366 -13.89 10.68 -10.82
C GLU A 366 -15.34 10.13 -10.93
N ASP A 367 -15.55 8.95 -11.53
CA ASP A 367 -16.87 8.36 -11.76
C ASP A 367 -17.17 7.28 -10.71
N GLU A 368 -17.83 7.63 -9.59
CA GLU A 368 -18.15 6.70 -8.49
C GLU A 368 -18.89 5.42 -8.94
N LYS A 369 -19.51 5.42 -10.13
CA LYS A 369 -20.14 4.24 -10.71
C LYS A 369 -19.17 3.10 -11.00
N ILE A 370 -17.85 3.35 -10.99
CA ILE A 370 -16.85 2.28 -11.13
C ILE A 370 -16.60 1.53 -9.82
N ILE A 371 -16.98 2.06 -8.65
CA ILE A 371 -16.72 1.42 -7.33
C ILE A 371 -17.25 -0.02 -7.28
N PRO A 372 -18.51 -0.33 -7.66
CA PRO A 372 -19.00 -1.70 -7.69
C PRO A 372 -18.20 -2.61 -8.63
N VAL A 373 -17.68 -2.05 -9.73
CA VAL A 373 -16.84 -2.77 -10.68
C VAL A 373 -15.49 -3.11 -10.04
N ILE A 374 -14.85 -2.16 -9.35
CA ILE A 374 -13.59 -2.40 -8.64
C ILE A 374 -13.78 -3.48 -7.56
N ARG A 375 -14.87 -3.42 -6.77
CA ARG A 375 -15.20 -4.47 -5.78
C ARG A 375 -15.29 -5.86 -6.41
N SER A 376 -15.92 -5.96 -7.59
CA SER A 376 -15.98 -7.23 -8.33
C SER A 376 -14.61 -7.71 -8.84
N LEU A 377 -13.74 -6.79 -9.27
CA LEU A 377 -12.37 -7.11 -9.67
C LEU A 377 -11.53 -7.61 -8.48
N LEU A 378 -11.83 -7.12 -7.28
CA LEU A 378 -11.17 -7.52 -6.03
C LEU A 378 -11.78 -8.77 -5.37
N ARG A 379 -12.89 -9.29 -5.89
CA ARG A 379 -13.68 -10.40 -5.29
C ARG A 379 -14.09 -10.13 -3.83
N GLU A 380 -14.39 -8.89 -3.50
CA GLU A 380 -14.88 -8.54 -2.16
C GLU A 380 -16.28 -9.14 -1.92
N ASN A 381 -16.59 -9.52 -0.68
CA ASN A 381 -17.90 -10.05 -0.28
C ASN A 381 -18.39 -11.24 -1.13
N ASP A 382 -17.48 -12.15 -1.49
CA ASP A 382 -17.76 -13.32 -2.33
C ASP A 382 -18.32 -13.00 -3.73
N ILE A 383 -18.14 -11.76 -4.21
CA ILE A 383 -18.51 -11.37 -5.57
C ILE A 383 -17.64 -12.15 -6.57
N VAL A 384 -18.29 -12.73 -7.57
CA VAL A 384 -17.63 -13.43 -8.68
C VAL A 384 -16.78 -12.46 -9.49
N LYS A 385 -15.51 -12.82 -9.72
CA LYS A 385 -14.64 -12.05 -10.62
C LYS A 385 -15.28 -12.02 -12.01
N PRO A 386 -15.46 -10.84 -12.63
CA PRO A 386 -16.12 -10.71 -13.92
C PRO A 386 -15.54 -11.67 -14.97
N PHE A 387 -16.40 -12.31 -15.76
CA PHE A 387 -16.02 -13.10 -16.94
C PHE A 387 -15.68 -12.19 -18.14
N GLU A 388 -14.90 -11.16 -17.87
CA GLU A 388 -14.20 -10.37 -18.87
C GLU A 388 -12.70 -10.68 -18.69
N CYS A 389 -11.90 -10.66 -19.75
CA CYS A 389 -10.45 -10.91 -19.63
C CYS A 389 -9.78 -9.80 -18.79
N VAL A 390 -9.81 -9.86 -17.46
CA VAL A 390 -9.31 -8.81 -16.55
C VAL A 390 -8.15 -9.34 -15.71
N ALA A 391 -7.32 -8.41 -15.22
CA ALA A 391 -6.15 -8.73 -14.40
C ALA A 391 -6.50 -9.48 -13.10
N THR A 392 -5.47 -10.02 -12.45
CA THR A 392 -5.63 -10.74 -11.18
C THR A 392 -6.07 -9.84 -10.03
N VAL A 393 -6.63 -10.42 -8.98
CA VAL A 393 -6.97 -9.67 -7.74
C VAL A 393 -5.72 -8.98 -7.18
N LEU A 394 -4.59 -9.70 -7.16
CA LEU A 394 -3.33 -9.16 -6.65
C LEU A 394 -2.84 -7.98 -7.48
N GLU A 395 -2.93 -8.05 -8.80
CA GLU A 395 -2.52 -6.95 -9.68
C GLU A 395 -3.42 -5.72 -9.53
N ILE A 396 -4.73 -5.90 -9.36
CA ILE A 396 -5.63 -4.77 -9.12
C ILE A 396 -5.31 -4.07 -7.80
N LYS A 397 -5.08 -4.83 -6.72
CA LYS A 397 -4.62 -4.26 -5.43
C LYS A 397 -3.28 -3.53 -5.58
N THR A 398 -2.33 -4.15 -6.26
CA THR A 398 -1.01 -3.57 -6.52
C THR A 398 -1.13 -2.29 -7.33
N ALA A 399 -1.98 -2.27 -8.37
CA ALA A 399 -2.21 -1.11 -9.21
C ALA A 399 -2.85 0.04 -8.44
N ILE A 400 -3.82 -0.22 -7.56
CA ILE A 400 -4.40 0.81 -6.68
C ILE A 400 -3.33 1.41 -5.77
N SER A 401 -2.54 0.55 -5.08
CA SER A 401 -1.46 0.99 -4.19
C SER A 401 -0.39 1.82 -4.92
N LEU A 402 0.07 1.36 -6.08
CA LEU A 402 1.02 2.12 -6.91
C LEU A 402 0.40 3.41 -7.46
N GLY A 403 -0.89 3.41 -7.81
CA GLY A 403 -1.62 4.59 -8.24
C GLY A 403 -1.69 5.67 -7.16
N ILE A 404 -1.93 5.29 -5.91
CA ILE A 404 -1.87 6.18 -4.75
C ILE A 404 -0.46 6.76 -4.59
N LYS A 405 0.58 5.92 -4.66
CA LYS A 405 1.98 6.38 -4.59
C LYS A 405 2.33 7.33 -5.73
N LYS A 406 1.86 7.06 -6.94
CA LYS A 406 2.06 7.91 -8.11
C LYS A 406 1.41 9.28 -7.92
N ALA A 407 0.15 9.33 -7.49
CA ALA A 407 -0.54 10.59 -7.18
C ALA A 407 0.22 11.42 -6.13
N LYS A 408 0.67 10.79 -5.03
CA LYS A 408 1.50 11.44 -4.00
C LYS A 408 2.80 11.99 -4.58
N LYS A 409 3.52 11.19 -5.38
CA LYS A 409 4.80 11.59 -6.00
C LYS A 409 4.63 12.77 -6.95
N ASP A 410 3.51 12.81 -7.68
CA ASP A 410 3.22 13.87 -8.64
C ASP A 410 2.61 15.13 -7.97
N GLY A 411 2.43 15.13 -6.64
CA GLY A 411 1.80 16.23 -5.91
C GLY A 411 0.30 16.39 -6.19
N GLN A 412 -0.35 15.35 -6.72
CA GLN A 412 -1.77 15.33 -7.05
C GLN A 412 -2.60 14.90 -5.84
N GLN A 413 -3.82 15.42 -5.74
CA GLN A 413 -4.79 14.92 -4.77
C GLN A 413 -5.11 13.45 -5.11
N ILE A 414 -5.07 12.58 -4.10
CA ILE A 414 -5.41 11.17 -4.29
C ILE A 414 -6.92 11.09 -4.55
N SER A 415 -7.32 10.32 -5.56
CA SER A 415 -8.75 10.09 -5.82
C SER A 415 -9.39 9.41 -4.62
N LYS A 416 -10.57 9.92 -4.20
CA LYS A 416 -11.42 9.31 -3.17
C LYS A 416 -11.73 7.84 -3.47
N ILE A 417 -11.84 7.47 -4.76
CA ILE A 417 -12.06 6.09 -5.17
C ILE A 417 -10.87 5.23 -4.77
N LEU A 418 -9.63 5.63 -5.11
CA LEU A 418 -8.44 4.88 -4.73
C LEU A 418 -8.27 4.81 -3.21
N GLU A 419 -8.53 5.90 -2.49
CA GLU A 419 -8.50 5.92 -1.02
C GLU A 419 -9.51 4.94 -0.41
N SER A 420 -10.72 4.81 -0.99
CA SER A 420 -11.76 3.92 -0.47
C SER A 420 -11.41 2.43 -0.52
N PHE A 421 -10.43 2.04 -1.34
CA PHE A 421 -9.94 0.66 -1.45
C PHE A 421 -8.65 0.43 -0.66
N GLN A 422 -8.16 1.41 0.09
CA GLN A 422 -7.01 1.26 0.97
C GLN A 422 -7.46 0.76 2.33
N LYS A 423 -7.18 -0.51 2.66
CA LYS A 423 -7.45 -1.02 4.01
C LYS A 423 -6.52 -0.32 4.99
N THR A 424 -7.08 0.32 6.01
CA THR A 424 -6.32 1.12 6.97
C THR A 424 -6.27 0.43 8.34
N LEU A 425 -5.08 0.25 8.91
CA LEU A 425 -4.88 -0.25 10.26
C LEU A 425 -4.46 0.91 11.17
N ILE A 426 -5.13 1.10 12.29
CA ILE A 426 -4.60 1.88 13.41
C ILE A 426 -3.79 0.93 14.30
N LEU A 427 -2.49 1.18 14.40
CA LEU A 427 -1.56 0.37 15.18
C LEU A 427 -1.18 1.12 16.47
N GLY A 428 -1.67 0.61 17.60
CA GLY A 428 -1.68 1.28 18.89
C GLY A 428 -2.93 2.14 19.07
N PHE A 429 -3.70 1.89 20.12
CA PHE A 429 -5.05 2.42 20.36
C PHE A 429 -5.18 3.20 21.68
N GLY A 430 -4.09 3.88 22.06
CA GLY A 430 -4.08 4.89 23.11
C GLY A 430 -4.84 6.17 22.72
N ARG A 431 -4.51 7.29 23.37
CA ARG A 431 -5.19 8.59 23.15
C ARG A 431 -5.17 9.02 21.67
N GLU A 432 -4.02 8.93 21.00
CA GLU A 432 -3.89 9.29 19.57
C GLU A 432 -4.61 8.31 18.64
N GLY A 433 -4.56 7.01 18.92
CA GLY A 433 -5.26 6.00 18.12
C GLY A 433 -6.78 6.19 18.13
N LYS A 434 -7.36 6.53 19.28
CA LYS A 434 -8.79 6.87 19.40
C LYS A 434 -9.15 8.13 18.62
N SER A 435 -8.37 9.20 18.78
CA SER A 435 -8.55 10.45 18.03
C SER A 435 -8.47 10.24 16.51
N THR A 436 -7.56 9.36 16.06
CA THR A 436 -7.42 8.99 14.64
C THR A 436 -8.66 8.26 14.13
N LEU A 437 -9.19 7.30 14.89
CA LEU A 437 -10.42 6.59 14.52
C LEU A 437 -11.61 7.53 14.41
N ASP A 438 -11.78 8.44 15.37
CA ASP A 438 -12.87 9.42 15.37
C ASP A 438 -12.75 10.37 14.18
N TYR A 439 -11.53 10.82 13.86
CA TYR A 439 -11.26 11.61 12.65
C TYR A 439 -11.69 10.86 11.38
N PHE A 440 -11.32 9.58 11.23
CA PHE A 440 -11.70 8.78 10.06
C PHE A 440 -13.20 8.50 9.98
N LYS A 441 -13.85 8.14 11.09
CA LYS A 441 -15.30 7.95 11.13
C LYS A 441 -16.06 9.20 10.68
N LYS A 442 -15.53 10.38 11.02
CA LYS A 442 -16.14 11.66 10.65
C LYS A 442 -15.91 12.03 9.19
N HIS A 443 -14.68 11.86 8.68
CA HIS A 443 -14.30 12.37 7.35
C HIS A 443 -14.40 11.33 6.24
N ASN A 444 -14.25 10.06 6.58
CA ASN A 444 -14.18 8.92 5.66
C ASN A 444 -15.00 7.74 6.24
N PRO A 445 -16.34 7.88 6.41
CA PRO A 445 -17.17 6.88 7.11
C PRO A 445 -17.17 5.49 6.44
N ASP A 446 -16.95 5.43 5.12
CA ASP A 446 -16.90 4.19 4.35
C ASP A 446 -15.52 3.50 4.38
N MET A 447 -14.52 4.11 5.00
CA MET A 447 -13.17 3.56 5.04
C MET A 447 -13.12 2.36 6.00
N GLU A 448 -12.58 1.24 5.52
CA GLU A 448 -12.34 0.06 6.36
C GLU A 448 -11.14 0.35 7.28
N VAL A 449 -11.44 0.51 8.58
CA VAL A 449 -10.43 0.77 9.61
C VAL A 449 -10.35 -0.41 10.57
N GLY A 450 -9.22 -1.12 10.53
CA GLY A 450 -8.83 -2.09 11.53
C GLY A 450 -8.14 -1.45 12.72
N ILE A 451 -8.14 -2.16 13.85
CA ILE A 451 -7.40 -1.77 15.05
C ILE A 451 -6.53 -2.96 15.49
N ALA A 452 -5.28 -2.67 15.83
CA ALA A 452 -4.37 -3.59 16.48
C ALA A 452 -3.66 -2.87 17.63
N ASP A 453 -3.74 -3.43 18.83
CA ASP A 453 -3.04 -2.93 20.02
C ASP A 453 -2.29 -4.05 20.73
N GLN A 454 -1.23 -3.73 21.45
CA GLN A 454 -0.49 -4.70 22.26
C GLN A 454 -1.40 -5.40 23.29
N SER A 455 -2.47 -4.75 23.74
CA SER A 455 -3.47 -5.36 24.62
C SER A 455 -4.24 -6.53 23.97
N ASP A 456 -4.21 -6.68 22.64
CA ASP A 456 -4.84 -7.79 21.92
C ASP A 456 -4.04 -9.11 22.04
N GLY A 457 -2.85 -9.08 22.66
CA GLY A 457 -1.95 -10.22 22.81
C GLY A 457 -0.76 -10.18 21.85
N GLU A 458 0.16 -11.15 21.98
CA GLU A 458 1.45 -11.17 21.26
C GLU A 458 1.31 -11.15 19.73
N ASP A 459 0.20 -11.65 19.20
CA ASP A 459 -0.04 -11.80 17.77
C ASP A 459 -0.65 -10.57 17.08
N TYR A 460 -0.84 -9.45 17.78
CA TYR A 460 -1.52 -8.27 17.24
C TYR A 460 -0.88 -7.72 15.95
N LEU A 461 0.45 -7.85 15.81
CA LEU A 461 1.20 -7.42 14.62
C LEU A 461 0.90 -8.25 13.37
N LYS A 462 0.41 -9.49 13.51
CA LYS A 462 0.03 -10.34 12.37
C LYS A 462 -1.06 -9.71 11.50
N LYS A 463 -1.87 -8.82 12.09
CA LYS A 463 -2.91 -8.06 11.37
C LYS A 463 -2.32 -7.14 10.30
N ILE A 464 -1.09 -6.63 10.45
CA ILE A 464 -0.45 -5.67 9.52
C ILE A 464 -0.46 -6.18 8.06
N LYS A 465 -0.34 -7.49 7.85
CA LYS A 465 -0.33 -8.09 6.51
C LYS A 465 -1.63 -7.85 5.74
N ASP A 466 -2.75 -7.64 6.43
CA ASP A 466 -4.08 -7.51 5.85
C ASP A 466 -4.45 -6.06 5.45
N TYR A 467 -3.58 -5.08 5.76
CA TYR A 467 -3.85 -3.65 5.55
C TYR A 467 -2.77 -2.96 4.70
N ASP A 468 -3.16 -1.94 3.94
CA ASP A 468 -2.31 -1.22 2.98
C ASP A 468 -1.75 0.09 3.54
N LEU A 469 -2.49 0.72 4.46
CA LEU A 469 -2.10 1.91 5.22
C LEU A 469 -2.03 1.56 6.70
N ILE A 470 -0.90 1.81 7.33
CA ILE A 470 -0.72 1.63 8.77
C ILE A 470 -0.57 3.02 9.39
N ILE A 471 -1.52 3.42 10.23
CA ILE A 471 -1.40 4.60 11.08
C ILE A 471 -0.79 4.18 12.41
N LYS A 472 0.52 4.37 12.53
CA LYS A 472 1.31 4.03 13.71
C LYS A 472 1.12 5.09 14.78
N SER A 473 0.75 4.66 15.98
CA SER A 473 0.82 5.50 17.17
C SER A 473 2.29 5.77 17.58
N PRO A 474 2.64 6.94 18.13
CA PRO A 474 4.03 7.29 18.45
C PRO A 474 4.70 6.29 19.39
N GLY A 475 3.96 5.77 20.38
CA GLY A 475 4.50 4.82 21.37
C GLY A 475 4.83 3.42 20.81
N VAL A 476 4.49 3.11 19.56
CA VAL A 476 4.82 1.82 18.94
C VAL A 476 6.19 1.94 18.26
N PRO A 477 7.21 1.18 18.69
CA PRO A 477 8.53 1.20 18.05
C PRO A 477 8.48 0.53 16.67
N TYR A 478 9.49 0.79 15.85
CA TYR A 478 9.65 0.13 14.55
C TYR A 478 10.12 -1.33 14.71
N LEU A 479 9.15 -2.21 14.96
CA LEU A 479 9.34 -3.66 15.07
C LEU A 479 9.60 -4.29 13.69
N PRO A 480 10.21 -5.49 13.62
CA PRO A 480 10.54 -6.17 12.36
C PRO A 480 9.38 -6.27 11.38
N GLU A 481 8.17 -6.53 11.86
CA GLU A 481 6.93 -6.67 11.05
C GLU A 481 6.54 -5.34 10.38
N ILE A 482 6.75 -4.21 11.07
CA ILE A 482 6.49 -2.87 10.51
C ILE A 482 7.53 -2.54 9.44
N LYS A 483 8.80 -2.90 9.69
CA LYS A 483 9.89 -2.71 8.72
C LYS A 483 9.68 -3.58 7.47
N GLU A 484 9.27 -4.84 7.65
CA GLU A 484 8.91 -5.74 6.56
C GLU A 484 7.73 -5.20 5.76
N ALA A 485 6.69 -4.72 6.44
CA ALA A 485 5.55 -4.08 5.79
C ALA A 485 5.97 -2.90 4.89
N GLN A 486 6.90 -2.06 5.38
CA GLN A 486 7.46 -0.95 4.60
C GLN A 486 8.26 -1.43 3.39
N LEU A 487 9.07 -2.50 3.51
CA LEU A 487 9.81 -3.12 2.40
C LEU A 487 8.87 -3.72 1.34
N LEU A 488 7.75 -4.31 1.77
CA LEU A 488 6.67 -4.79 0.90
C LEU A 488 5.84 -3.63 0.30
N GLY A 489 6.20 -2.39 0.58
CA GLY A 489 5.61 -1.20 0.00
C GLY A 489 4.30 -0.76 0.63
N LYS A 490 3.93 -1.25 1.82
CA LYS A 490 2.82 -0.69 2.60
C LYS A 490 3.14 0.73 3.04
N THR A 491 2.12 1.57 3.17
CA THR A 491 2.31 2.95 3.61
C THR A 491 2.27 3.00 5.13
N ILE A 492 3.31 3.53 5.77
CA ILE A 492 3.30 3.86 7.20
C ILE A 492 3.07 5.36 7.36
N SER A 493 2.12 5.75 8.20
CA SER A 493 1.83 7.14 8.53
C SER A 493 1.49 7.29 10.02
N SER A 494 1.17 8.51 10.45
CA SER A 494 0.82 8.82 11.85
C SER A 494 -0.23 9.93 11.92
N ALA A 495 -0.90 10.04 13.07
CA ALA A 495 -1.85 11.12 13.32
C ALA A 495 -1.22 12.52 13.12
N THR A 496 0.05 12.66 13.52
CA THR A 496 0.83 13.90 13.34
C THR A 496 1.03 14.21 11.86
N GLN A 497 1.39 13.21 11.04
CA GLN A 497 1.53 13.42 9.58
C GLN A 497 0.20 13.82 8.92
N ILE A 498 -0.91 13.18 9.31
CA ILE A 498 -2.24 13.53 8.81
C ILE A 498 -2.55 15.01 9.14
N PHE A 499 -2.31 15.44 10.38
CA PHE A 499 -2.52 16.82 10.78
C PHE A 499 -1.69 17.80 9.95
N PHE A 500 -0.38 17.56 9.79
CA PHE A 500 0.52 18.40 8.99
C PHE A 500 0.15 18.46 7.50
N ALA A 501 -0.43 17.40 6.98
CA ALA A 501 -0.88 17.32 5.59
C ALA A 501 -2.20 18.08 5.37
N LYS A 502 -3.09 18.10 6.36
CA LYS A 502 -4.44 18.70 6.23
C LYS A 502 -4.52 20.14 6.70
N PHE A 503 -3.75 20.53 7.70
CA PHE A 503 -3.77 21.89 8.22
C PHE A 503 -2.95 22.84 7.34
N SER A 504 -3.58 23.91 6.86
CA SER A 504 -2.97 24.93 5.99
C SER A 504 -2.47 26.18 6.74
N GLY A 505 -2.85 26.36 8.01
CA GLY A 505 -2.39 27.48 8.83
C GLY A 505 -0.95 27.34 9.34
N LYS A 506 -0.58 28.16 10.33
CA LYS A 506 0.81 28.24 10.81
C LYS A 506 1.04 27.26 11.96
N ILE A 507 1.98 26.32 11.76
CA ILE A 507 2.43 25.40 12.82
C ILE A 507 3.75 25.90 13.42
N ILE A 508 3.76 26.04 14.74
CA ILE A 508 4.94 26.27 15.58
C ILE A 508 5.27 24.96 16.30
N GLY A 509 6.22 24.19 15.79
CA GLY A 509 6.63 22.93 16.39
C GLY A 509 7.74 23.12 17.42
N VAL A 510 7.56 22.57 18.62
CA VAL A 510 8.52 22.66 19.73
C VAL A 510 9.00 21.27 20.11
N THR A 511 10.32 21.04 20.05
CA THR A 511 10.94 19.80 20.52
C THR A 511 12.21 20.04 21.34
N GLY A 512 12.75 18.95 21.87
CA GLY A 512 13.94 18.89 22.72
C GLY A 512 13.91 17.65 23.62
N THR A 513 14.96 17.44 24.40
CA THR A 513 14.95 16.40 25.44
C THR A 513 14.16 16.91 26.65
N LYS A 514 14.47 18.10 27.17
CA LYS A 514 13.77 18.78 28.28
C LYS A 514 13.35 20.20 27.91
N GLY A 515 12.40 20.77 28.67
CA GLY A 515 11.94 22.15 28.49
C GLY A 515 10.90 22.37 27.38
N LYS A 516 10.55 21.33 26.61
CA LYS A 516 9.55 21.37 25.52
C LYS A 516 8.21 21.93 25.97
N SER A 517 7.62 21.32 27.00
CA SER A 517 6.28 21.68 27.48
C SER A 517 6.24 23.09 28.04
N THR A 518 7.25 23.49 28.82
CA THR A 518 7.38 24.87 29.31
C THR A 518 7.50 25.87 28.16
N THR A 519 8.35 25.59 27.17
CA THR A 519 8.56 26.47 26.01
C THR A 519 7.29 26.57 25.15
N ALA A 520 6.62 25.45 24.87
CA ALA A 520 5.37 25.42 24.11
C ALA A 520 4.24 26.19 24.82
N SER A 521 4.08 25.97 26.14
CA SER A 521 3.09 26.72 26.92
C SER A 521 3.39 28.21 26.99
N LEU A 522 4.66 28.62 27.15
CA LEU A 522 5.05 30.04 27.13
C LEU A 522 4.76 30.69 25.78
N ILE A 523 5.09 30.02 24.67
CA ILE A 523 4.77 30.52 23.32
C ILE A 523 3.25 30.70 23.18
N TYR A 524 2.47 29.69 23.59
CA TYR A 524 1.01 29.76 23.55
C TYR A 524 0.47 30.94 24.37
N GLU A 525 0.91 31.12 25.62
CA GLU A 525 0.45 32.22 26.48
C GLU A 525 0.86 33.60 25.92
N VAL A 526 2.08 33.75 25.40
CA VAL A 526 2.54 35.00 24.77
C VAL A 526 1.68 35.37 23.56
N LEU A 527 1.45 34.42 22.65
CA LEU A 527 0.66 34.67 21.45
C LEU A 527 -0.81 34.92 21.77
N LYS A 528 -1.37 34.16 22.73
CA LYS A 528 -2.74 34.34 23.20
C LYS A 528 -2.93 35.71 23.85
N LYS A 529 -1.96 36.15 24.66
CA LYS A 529 -1.98 37.48 25.29
C LYS A 529 -1.86 38.61 24.26
N GLY A 530 -1.19 38.34 23.14
CA GLY A 530 -1.17 39.19 21.95
C GLY A 530 -2.49 39.25 21.17
N GLY A 531 -3.51 38.47 21.55
CA GLY A 531 -4.83 38.47 20.90
C GLY A 531 -4.91 37.62 19.63
N LEU A 532 -3.97 36.71 19.42
CA LEU A 532 -3.95 35.82 18.26
C LEU A 532 -4.81 34.57 18.49
N ASP A 533 -5.40 34.03 17.41
CA ASP A 533 -6.09 32.75 17.41
C ASP A 533 -5.05 31.61 17.47
N VAL A 534 -4.75 31.17 18.70
CA VAL A 534 -3.68 30.20 18.97
C VAL A 534 -4.21 28.99 19.75
N HIS A 535 -3.74 27.81 19.37
CA HIS A 535 -4.10 26.54 19.98
C HIS A 535 -2.86 25.74 20.38
N LEU A 536 -2.95 25.02 21.50
CA LEU A 536 -1.87 24.16 22.01
C LEU A 536 -2.23 22.69 21.85
N VAL A 537 -1.39 21.94 21.14
CA VAL A 537 -1.62 20.52 20.79
C VAL A 537 -0.37 19.67 20.95
N GLY A 538 -0.56 18.35 20.83
CA GLY A 538 0.51 17.35 20.80
C GLY A 538 0.63 16.58 22.10
N ASN A 539 1.85 16.45 22.62
CA ASN A 539 2.10 15.76 23.90
C ASN A 539 1.38 16.42 25.10
N ILE A 540 1.15 17.73 25.02
CA ILE A 540 0.33 18.49 25.97
C ILE A 540 -0.87 19.08 25.25
N GLY A 541 -1.94 19.37 26.01
CA GLY A 541 -3.20 19.84 25.43
C GLY A 541 -4.02 18.70 24.81
N LYS A 542 -4.72 18.97 23.71
CA LYS A 542 -5.56 18.00 22.98
C LYS A 542 -4.77 17.32 21.85
N PRO A 543 -5.11 16.07 21.47
CA PRO A 543 -4.60 15.46 20.24
C PRO A 543 -4.93 16.36 19.05
N ALA A 544 -3.96 16.53 18.14
CA ALA A 544 -4.06 17.55 17.10
C ALA A 544 -5.27 17.33 16.16
N LEU A 545 -5.61 16.08 15.85
CA LEU A 545 -6.75 15.75 14.98
C LEU A 545 -8.11 16.10 15.58
N GLU A 546 -8.26 16.18 16.91
CA GLU A 546 -9.53 16.59 17.54
C GLU A 546 -9.87 18.07 17.29
N LEU A 547 -8.86 18.90 17.08
CA LEU A 547 -9.03 20.33 16.85
C LEU A 547 -9.08 20.71 15.38
N LEU A 548 -8.64 19.82 14.47
CA LEU A 548 -8.44 20.13 13.05
C LEU A 548 -9.65 20.86 12.41
N ASP A 549 -10.87 20.40 12.68
CA ASP A 549 -12.10 20.97 12.08
C ASP A 549 -12.51 22.32 12.66
N GLN A 550 -11.91 22.72 13.78
CA GLN A 550 -12.16 24.01 14.45
C GLN A 550 -11.15 25.07 13.98
N LEU A 551 -10.09 24.67 13.28
CA LEU A 551 -9.02 25.55 12.84
C LEU A 551 -9.31 26.08 11.43
N ASN A 552 -8.82 27.29 11.16
CA ASN A 552 -8.83 27.90 9.83
C ASN A 552 -7.40 28.29 9.39
N GLU A 553 -7.26 28.89 8.22
CA GLU A 553 -5.93 29.22 7.64
C GLU A 553 -5.17 30.29 8.43
N ASP A 554 -5.88 31.12 9.21
CA ASP A 554 -5.30 32.16 10.06
C ASP A 554 -4.92 31.65 11.45
N SER A 555 -5.47 30.49 11.86
CA SER A 555 -5.16 29.87 13.15
C SER A 555 -3.66 29.53 13.28
N ILE A 556 -3.15 29.66 14.50
CA ILE A 556 -1.77 29.31 14.86
C ILE A 556 -1.80 28.10 15.79
N VAL A 557 -1.00 27.08 15.47
CA VAL A 557 -0.93 25.86 16.26
C VAL A 557 0.46 25.75 16.88
N VAL A 558 0.53 25.84 18.20
CA VAL A 558 1.72 25.51 18.97
C VAL A 558 1.67 24.01 19.25
N TYR A 559 2.58 23.26 18.63
CA TYR A 559 2.61 21.80 18.65
C TYR A 559 3.84 21.32 19.44
N GLU A 560 3.63 20.74 20.63
CA GLU A 560 4.71 20.02 21.33
C GLU A 560 4.93 18.64 20.69
N LEU A 561 6.12 18.44 20.11
CA LEU A 561 6.47 17.24 19.35
C LEU A 561 7.53 16.39 20.06
N SER A 562 7.19 15.13 20.34
CA SER A 562 8.14 14.10 20.80
C SER A 562 9.07 13.62 19.67
N SER A 563 10.17 12.93 20.02
CA SER A 563 10.97 12.23 19.00
C SER A 563 10.15 11.15 18.28
N PHE A 564 9.23 10.49 18.99
CA PHE A 564 8.34 9.46 18.43
C PHE A 564 7.37 10.00 17.38
N GLN A 565 6.85 11.22 17.55
CA GLN A 565 6.00 11.85 16.53
C GLN A 565 6.81 12.36 15.34
N LEU A 566 8.07 12.77 15.59
CA LEU A 566 8.94 13.33 14.56
C LEU A 566 9.60 12.25 13.68
N GLU A 567 9.79 11.02 14.18
CA GLU A 567 10.46 9.94 13.43
C GLU A 567 9.79 9.66 12.07
N ASP A 568 8.46 9.76 12.02
CA ASP A 568 7.66 9.53 10.82
C ASP A 568 7.39 10.79 10.00
N LEU A 569 7.74 11.97 10.53
CA LEU A 569 7.28 13.24 9.98
C LEU A 569 8.01 13.57 8.66
N SER A 570 7.24 13.77 7.59
CA SER A 570 7.75 14.09 6.24
C SER A 570 7.59 15.56 5.83
N LYS A 571 7.07 16.40 6.74
CA LYS A 571 6.87 17.85 6.56
C LYS A 571 7.19 18.58 7.86
N SER A 572 8.06 19.58 7.82
CA SER A 572 8.45 20.34 9.00
C SER A 572 7.49 21.53 9.26
N PRO A 573 7.37 22.00 10.51
CA PRO A 573 6.57 23.19 10.85
C PRO A 573 7.14 24.47 10.24
N HIS A 574 6.27 25.48 10.12
CA HIS A 574 6.64 26.81 9.64
C HIS A 574 7.64 27.50 10.58
N ILE A 575 7.46 27.32 11.89
CA ILE A 575 8.42 27.75 12.91
C ILE A 575 8.81 26.53 13.73
N ALA A 576 10.09 26.16 13.73
CA ALA A 576 10.63 25.08 14.53
C ALA A 576 11.41 25.64 15.72
N VAL A 577 11.20 25.08 16.91
CA VAL A 577 11.94 25.39 18.13
C VAL A 577 12.59 24.13 18.67
N ILE A 578 13.90 24.18 18.92
CA ILE A 578 14.63 23.07 19.53
C ILE A 578 15.40 23.57 20.75
N THR A 579 15.02 23.09 21.93
CA THR A 579 15.54 23.61 23.21
C THR A 579 16.90 23.03 23.60
N ASN A 580 17.02 21.69 23.57
CA ASN A 580 18.22 20.93 23.92
C ASN A 580 18.16 19.49 23.39
N LEU A 581 19.29 18.78 23.46
CA LEU A 581 19.40 17.38 23.06
C LEU A 581 20.36 16.60 23.98
N TYR A 582 19.84 15.58 24.67
CA TYR A 582 20.60 14.61 25.47
C TYR A 582 20.08 13.20 25.21
N ALA A 583 20.88 12.17 25.53
CA ALA A 583 20.49 10.78 25.36
C ALA A 583 19.26 10.42 26.21
N GLU A 584 18.18 10.02 25.54
CA GLU A 584 16.91 9.60 26.14
C GLU A 584 16.16 8.70 25.15
N HIS A 585 15.33 7.77 25.63
CA HIS A 585 14.51 6.88 24.80
C HIS A 585 15.30 5.96 23.84
N LEU A 586 16.50 5.53 24.23
CA LEU A 586 17.34 4.65 23.41
C LEU A 586 16.75 3.24 23.26
N ASP A 587 15.89 2.82 24.18
CA ASP A 587 15.07 1.62 24.09
C ASP A 587 14.15 1.61 22.85
N HIS A 588 13.65 2.78 22.44
CA HIS A 588 12.83 2.94 21.23
C HIS A 588 13.68 3.19 19.98
N HIS A 589 14.67 4.08 20.09
CA HIS A 589 15.46 4.57 18.94
C HIS A 589 16.67 3.68 18.63
N GLY A 590 17.04 2.76 19.51
CA GLY A 590 18.26 1.94 19.42
C GLY A 590 19.50 2.68 19.89
N ASP A 591 19.78 3.85 19.30
CA ASP A 591 20.97 4.65 19.63
C ASP A 591 20.70 6.17 19.63
N PHE A 592 21.67 6.93 20.15
CA PHE A 592 21.56 8.39 20.25
C PHE A 592 21.52 9.07 18.88
N PHE A 593 22.15 8.47 17.86
CA PHE A 593 22.17 9.01 16.51
C PHE A 593 20.77 8.97 15.89
N SER A 594 20.08 7.84 16.03
CA SER A 594 18.71 7.62 15.56
C SER A 594 17.72 8.53 16.30
N TYR A 595 17.89 8.72 17.62
CA TYR A 595 17.13 9.69 18.40
C TYR A 595 17.32 11.14 17.89
N LYS A 596 18.57 11.51 17.58
CA LYS A 596 18.89 12.81 16.99
C LYS A 596 18.25 12.97 15.62
N GLU A 597 18.38 11.99 14.74
CA GLU A 597 17.81 12.01 13.39
C GLU A 597 16.28 12.11 13.40
N ALA A 598 15.61 11.40 14.31
CA ALA A 598 14.18 11.55 14.52
C ALA A 598 13.81 13.01 14.82
N LYS A 599 14.56 13.68 15.71
CA LYS A 599 14.34 15.10 16.02
C LYS A 599 14.73 16.05 14.89
N THR A 600 15.71 15.70 14.05
CA THR A 600 16.10 16.50 12.88
C THR A 600 14.93 16.76 11.93
N ASN A 601 13.96 15.84 11.83
CA ASN A 601 12.76 15.99 11.00
C ASN A 601 11.91 17.24 11.32
N ILE A 602 12.05 17.83 12.51
CA ILE A 602 11.39 19.11 12.84
C ILE A 602 11.89 20.28 11.99
N ALA A 603 13.07 20.18 11.38
CA ALA A 603 13.67 21.26 10.60
C ALA A 603 14.08 20.84 9.18
N LYS A 604 14.28 19.53 8.96
CA LYS A 604 14.81 18.94 7.71
C LYS A 604 14.04 19.32 6.44
N PHE A 605 12.72 19.46 6.53
CA PHE A 605 11.85 19.72 5.38
C PHE A 605 11.41 21.18 5.27
N GLN A 606 12.02 22.09 6.05
CA GLN A 606 11.76 23.51 5.97
C GLN A 606 12.31 24.13 4.67
N THR A 607 11.73 25.26 4.28
CA THR A 607 12.10 26.10 3.14
C THR A 607 12.63 27.46 3.62
N LYS A 608 13.11 28.31 2.70
CA LYS A 608 13.58 29.68 3.02
C LYS A 608 12.49 30.61 3.56
N LYS A 609 11.21 30.21 3.51
CA LYS A 609 10.10 30.99 4.08
C LYS A 609 9.85 30.67 5.56
N ASP A 610 10.46 29.60 6.05
CA ASP A 610 10.24 29.08 7.40
C ASP A 610 11.33 29.60 8.36
N TYR A 611 11.15 29.35 9.65
CA TYR A 611 12.06 29.78 10.71
C TYR A 611 12.50 28.62 11.61
N LEU A 612 13.77 28.63 12.01
CA LEU A 612 14.32 27.68 12.98
C LEU A 612 14.98 28.43 14.13
N ILE A 613 14.45 28.24 15.34
CA ILE A 613 14.97 28.79 16.59
C ILE A 613 15.64 27.66 17.38
N TYR A 614 16.92 27.81 17.70
CA TYR A 614 17.69 26.75 18.34
C TYR A 614 18.79 27.28 19.26
N ASN A 615 19.11 26.52 20.30
CA ASN A 615 20.19 26.86 21.22
C ASN A 615 21.56 26.55 20.58
N GLN A 616 22.31 27.59 20.21
CA GLN A 616 23.61 27.46 19.55
C GLN A 616 24.74 27.00 20.48
N ASP A 617 24.54 27.07 21.81
CA ASP A 617 25.50 26.58 22.79
C ASP A 617 25.61 25.03 22.75
N ILE A 618 24.67 24.36 22.09
CA ILE A 618 24.60 22.90 21.97
C ILE A 618 25.07 22.46 20.57
N PRO A 619 26.22 21.76 20.44
CA PRO A 619 26.77 21.32 19.15
C PRO A 619 25.77 20.52 18.30
N GLU A 620 24.99 19.64 18.92
CA GLU A 620 24.02 18.78 18.24
C GLU A 620 22.89 19.59 17.59
N LEU A 621 22.51 20.72 18.18
CA LEU A 621 21.49 21.60 17.61
C LEU A 621 22.02 22.43 16.45
N ARG A 622 23.31 22.79 16.47
CA ARG A 622 23.98 23.38 15.30
C ARG A 622 23.96 22.42 14.11
N TYR A 623 24.25 21.15 14.36
CA TYR A 623 24.11 20.10 13.33
C TYR A 623 22.68 20.02 12.77
N ILE A 624 21.64 20.02 13.61
CA ILE A 624 20.24 20.02 13.12
C ILE A 624 19.96 21.29 12.30
N ALA A 625 20.46 22.44 12.74
CA ALA A 625 20.29 23.70 12.03
C ALA A 625 20.97 23.72 10.65
N GLU A 626 22.10 23.04 10.47
CA GLU A 626 22.77 22.86 9.17
C GLU A 626 21.90 22.11 8.15
N GLN A 627 21.05 21.18 8.61
CA GLN A 627 20.15 20.41 7.75
C GLN A 627 18.92 21.20 7.27
N SER A 628 18.64 22.37 7.86
CA SER A 628 17.47 23.19 7.51
C SER A 628 17.80 24.30 6.51
N LYS A 629 16.85 24.57 5.60
CA LYS A 629 16.87 25.71 4.66
C LYS A 629 16.15 26.95 5.21
N ALA A 630 15.63 26.89 6.43
CA ALA A 630 14.91 27.98 7.09
C ALA A 630 15.81 29.19 7.40
N ASN A 631 15.17 30.30 7.73
CA ASN A 631 15.82 31.42 8.40
C ASN A 631 16.19 31.00 9.83
N LYS A 632 17.50 30.91 10.09
CA LYS A 632 18.05 30.40 11.34
C LYS A 632 18.17 31.54 12.35
N ILE A 633 17.56 31.38 13.52
CA ILE A 633 17.59 32.32 14.63
C ILE A 633 18.26 31.61 15.83
N PRO A 634 19.60 31.63 15.91
CA PRO A 634 20.30 31.05 17.04
C PRO A 634 20.05 31.87 18.32
N PHE A 635 19.94 31.20 19.45
CA PHE A 635 20.02 31.83 20.77
C PHE A 635 21.02 31.07 21.66
N SER A 636 21.49 31.73 22.71
CA SER A 636 22.48 31.23 23.66
C SER A 636 22.09 31.59 25.09
N SER A 637 22.87 31.11 26.04
CA SER A 637 22.82 31.54 27.43
C SER A 637 22.96 33.07 27.61
N LYS A 638 23.61 33.80 26.69
CA LYS A 638 23.72 35.27 26.77
C LYS A 638 22.40 35.98 26.48
N ASP A 639 21.53 35.35 25.68
CA ASP A 639 20.24 35.92 25.28
C ASP A 639 19.20 35.89 26.41
N LYS A 640 19.54 35.28 27.57
CA LYS A 640 18.77 35.46 28.80
C LYS A 640 18.66 36.93 29.21
N GLN A 641 19.64 37.77 28.86
CA GLN A 641 19.59 39.21 29.13
C GLN A 641 18.39 39.87 28.44
N MET A 642 18.01 39.42 27.24
CA MET A 642 16.81 39.92 26.54
C MET A 642 15.53 39.69 27.34
N VAL A 643 15.46 38.59 28.11
CA VAL A 643 14.32 38.31 28.99
C VAL A 643 14.42 39.20 30.24
N SER A 644 15.60 39.33 30.82
CA SER A 644 15.85 40.19 32.00
C SER A 644 15.63 41.69 31.73
N ASP A 645 15.86 42.15 30.50
CA ASP A 645 15.62 43.53 30.05
C ASP A 645 14.12 43.81 29.90
N LEU A 646 13.32 42.76 29.63
CA LEU A 646 11.87 42.83 29.47
C LEU A 646 11.15 42.64 30.81
N VAL A 647 11.66 41.77 31.67
CA VAL A 647 11.04 41.35 32.93
C VAL A 647 12.09 41.27 34.02
N HIS A 648 11.84 41.92 35.16
CA HIS A 648 12.74 41.80 36.30
C HIS A 648 12.79 40.34 36.78
N LYS A 649 13.99 39.77 36.88
CA LYS A 649 14.22 38.33 37.13
C LYS A 649 13.42 37.77 38.31
N ASP A 650 13.31 38.54 39.40
CA ASP A 650 12.59 38.13 40.63
C ASP A 650 11.06 38.06 40.46
N THR A 651 10.52 38.61 39.38
CA THR A 651 9.08 38.55 39.05
C THR A 651 8.73 37.38 38.14
N ILE A 652 9.73 36.68 37.59
CA ILE A 652 9.52 35.52 36.72
C ILE A 652 9.20 34.32 37.61
N PRO A 653 8.02 33.69 37.48
CA PRO A 653 7.59 32.56 38.32
C PRO A 653 8.33 31.25 38.02
N LEU A 654 9.35 31.29 37.15
CA LEU A 654 10.15 30.16 36.71
C LEU A 654 11.51 30.15 37.39
N LEU A 655 11.73 29.16 38.25
CA LEU A 655 12.98 29.03 39.00
C LEU A 655 14.11 28.43 38.14
N GLY A 656 15.30 29.02 38.24
CA GLY A 656 16.52 28.51 37.63
C GLY A 656 16.85 29.08 36.24
N GLU A 657 18.15 29.15 35.96
CA GLU A 657 18.70 29.68 34.70
C GLU A 657 18.22 28.92 33.45
N PHE A 658 17.99 27.61 33.56
CA PHE A 658 17.52 26.78 32.44
C PHE A 658 16.07 27.12 32.06
N ASN A 659 15.21 27.46 33.02
CA ASN A 659 13.84 27.87 32.72
C ASN A 659 13.79 29.30 32.15
N LEU A 660 14.69 30.19 32.58
CA LEU A 660 14.85 31.49 31.93
C LEU A 660 15.23 31.33 30.46
N LEU A 661 16.12 30.38 30.16
CA LEU A 661 16.49 30.04 28.78
C LEU A 661 15.30 29.49 27.95
N ASN A 662 14.38 28.73 28.57
CA ASN A 662 13.14 28.27 27.92
C ASN A 662 12.19 29.43 27.55
N THR A 663 12.38 30.63 28.11
CA THR A 663 11.57 31.83 27.83
C THR A 663 12.07 32.57 26.57
N VAL A 664 13.34 32.42 26.22
CA VAL A 664 13.94 33.10 25.07
C VAL A 664 13.20 32.80 23.75
N PRO A 665 12.87 31.54 23.39
CA PRO A 665 12.09 31.27 22.19
C PRO A 665 10.70 31.91 22.19
N ALA A 666 10.05 32.02 23.35
CA ALA A 666 8.73 32.65 23.46
C ALA A 666 8.79 34.15 23.18
N VAL A 667 9.82 34.85 23.68
CA VAL A 667 10.05 36.28 23.37
C VAL A 667 10.35 36.48 21.88
N ILE A 668 11.23 35.65 21.30
CA ILE A 668 11.56 35.70 19.86
C ILE A 668 10.30 35.53 19.02
N ILE A 669 9.49 34.51 19.32
CA ILE A 669 8.26 34.21 18.58
C ILE A 669 7.23 35.32 18.77
N GLY A 670 7.02 35.82 20.00
CA GLY A 670 6.12 36.94 20.26
C GLY A 670 6.46 38.15 19.39
N ARG A 671 7.75 38.51 19.31
CA ARG A 671 8.24 39.60 18.45
C ARG A 671 8.11 39.29 16.95
N LEU A 672 8.34 38.05 16.51
CA LEU A 672 8.10 37.64 15.11
C LEU A 672 6.63 37.82 14.71
N PHE A 673 5.70 37.58 15.64
CA PHE A 673 4.26 37.82 15.45
C PHE A 673 3.82 39.25 15.80
N LYS A 674 4.76 40.16 16.08
CA LYS A 674 4.51 41.56 16.41
C LYS A 674 3.62 41.75 17.66
N VAL A 675 3.70 40.83 18.61
CA VAL A 675 3.12 41.03 19.95
C VAL A 675 3.91 42.14 20.65
N ALA A 676 3.22 43.12 21.22
CA ALA A 676 3.86 44.24 21.90
C ALA A 676 4.63 43.75 23.15
N ASP A 677 5.82 44.31 23.39
CA ASP A 677 6.73 43.87 24.47
C ASP A 677 6.06 43.87 25.86
N ASN A 678 5.19 44.84 26.15
CA ASN A 678 4.42 44.88 27.40
C ASN A 678 3.44 43.69 27.56
N LYS A 679 2.91 43.15 26.45
CA LYS A 679 2.08 41.95 26.46
C LYS A 679 2.89 40.68 26.61
N ILE A 680 4.10 40.65 26.04
CA ILE A 680 5.06 39.56 26.24
C ILE A 680 5.47 39.51 27.73
N GLU A 681 5.80 40.66 28.31
CA GLU A 681 6.11 40.81 29.74
C GLU A 681 4.95 40.32 30.60
N GLU A 682 3.74 40.82 30.35
CA GLU A 682 2.53 40.44 31.09
C GLU A 682 2.26 38.92 31.03
N ALA A 683 2.52 38.28 29.88
CA ALA A 683 2.38 36.83 29.72
C ALA A 683 3.42 36.05 30.53
N ILE A 684 4.68 36.52 30.58
CA ILE A 684 5.77 35.86 31.31
C ILE A 684 5.56 35.98 32.83
N ILE A 685 5.23 37.18 33.33
CA ILE A 685 5.00 37.42 34.77
C ILE A 685 3.83 36.56 35.29
N ASN A 686 2.76 36.44 34.49
CA ASN A 686 1.58 35.68 34.87
C ASN A 686 1.65 34.20 34.51
N PHE A 687 2.77 33.73 33.94
CA PHE A 687 2.91 32.34 33.54
C PHE A 687 2.81 31.42 34.75
N ARG A 688 1.96 30.39 34.67
CA ARG A 688 1.88 29.38 35.72
C ARG A 688 2.76 28.20 35.33
N PRO A 689 3.83 27.88 36.10
CA PRO A 689 4.62 26.69 35.85
C PRO A 689 3.73 25.44 35.83
N LEU A 690 4.13 24.47 35.01
CA LEU A 690 3.43 23.19 34.94
C LEU A 690 3.48 22.49 36.30
N PRO A 691 2.41 21.80 36.73
CA PRO A 691 2.44 20.95 37.91
C PRO A 691 3.62 19.98 37.86
N HIS A 692 4.18 19.62 39.01
CA HIS A 692 5.29 18.67 39.13
C HIS A 692 6.63 19.10 38.52
N ARG A 693 6.82 20.38 38.17
CA ARG A 693 8.07 20.95 37.65
C ARG A 693 8.54 22.10 38.55
N LEU A 694 9.49 21.82 39.44
CA LEU A 694 9.92 22.72 40.52
C LEU A 694 8.73 23.42 41.22
N GLU A 695 7.62 22.70 41.40
CA GLU A 695 6.37 23.23 41.94
C GLU A 695 6.53 23.43 43.46
N PHE A 696 6.39 24.67 43.93
CA PHE A 696 6.30 24.93 45.36
C PHE A 696 5.01 24.33 45.91
N VAL A 697 5.13 23.40 46.87
CA VAL A 697 4.00 22.66 47.43
C VAL A 697 3.44 23.35 48.67
N ALA A 698 4.29 23.57 49.66
CA ALA A 698 3.94 24.17 50.94
C ALA A 698 5.21 24.57 51.71
N GLU A 699 5.02 25.40 52.74
CA GLU A 699 6.00 25.62 53.79
C GLU A 699 5.43 25.15 55.13
N THR A 700 6.10 24.20 55.78
CA THR A 700 5.66 23.58 57.03
C THR A 700 6.78 23.65 58.07
N LYS A 701 6.52 24.26 59.23
CA LYS A 701 7.51 24.51 60.31
C LYS A 701 8.83 25.13 59.79
N GLY A 702 8.71 26.05 58.82
CA GLY A 702 9.83 26.75 58.19
C GLY A 702 10.58 25.95 57.11
N ILE A 703 10.13 24.75 56.74
CA ILE A 703 10.74 23.93 55.69
C ILE A 703 9.92 24.07 54.41
N ARG A 704 10.57 24.42 53.30
CA ARG A 704 9.93 24.59 51.99
C ARG A 704 10.03 23.30 51.17
N PHE A 705 8.91 22.86 50.59
CA PHE A 705 8.85 21.62 49.82
C PHE A 705 8.63 21.92 48.34
N TYR A 706 9.48 21.35 47.48
CA TYR A 706 9.40 21.48 46.03
C TYR A 706 9.18 20.12 45.36
N ASN A 707 8.20 20.08 44.46
CA ASN A 707 7.82 18.91 43.66
C ASN A 707 8.35 19.05 42.24
N ASP A 708 9.35 18.24 41.91
CA ASP A 708 9.94 18.15 40.58
C ASP A 708 9.89 16.69 40.06
N SER A 709 8.74 16.03 40.26
CA SER A 709 8.52 14.64 39.83
C SER A 709 8.70 14.42 38.31
N LEU A 710 8.63 15.49 37.50
CA LEU A 710 8.94 15.46 36.05
C LEU A 710 10.43 15.30 35.72
N SER A 711 11.34 15.42 36.70
CA SER A 711 12.78 15.18 36.53
C SER A 711 13.09 13.69 36.50
N THR A 712 12.97 13.12 35.31
CA THR A 712 13.15 11.68 35.04
C THR A 712 14.54 11.27 34.57
N ILE A 713 15.50 12.20 34.50
CA ILE A 713 16.91 11.93 34.12
C ILE A 713 17.89 12.65 35.07
N PRO A 714 19.14 12.19 35.20
CA PRO A 714 20.16 12.78 36.08
C PRO A 714 20.41 14.28 35.87
N GLN A 715 20.47 14.72 34.61
CA GLN A 715 20.73 16.10 34.24
C GLN A 715 19.63 17.05 34.73
N ALA A 716 18.37 16.63 34.64
CA ALA A 716 17.24 17.45 35.08
C ALA A 716 17.27 17.69 36.60
N THR A 717 17.60 16.65 37.38
CA THR A 717 17.79 16.81 38.82
C THR A 717 19.01 17.68 39.16
N ALA A 718 20.11 17.57 38.41
CA ALA A 718 21.27 18.45 38.59
C ALA A 718 20.90 19.93 38.35
N GLU A 719 20.11 20.21 37.32
CA GLU A 719 19.58 21.55 37.02
C GLU A 719 18.64 22.06 38.12
N ALA A 720 17.77 21.19 38.66
CA ALA A 720 16.88 21.50 39.78
C ALA A 720 17.65 21.88 41.05
N LEU A 721 18.72 21.15 41.37
CA LEU A 721 19.61 21.47 42.49
C LEU A 721 20.31 22.82 42.30
N SER A 722 20.79 23.09 41.09
CA SER A 722 21.39 24.38 40.77
C SER A 722 20.39 25.53 40.91
N ALA A 723 19.14 25.34 40.48
CA ALA A 723 18.10 26.36 40.52
C ALA A 723 17.68 26.76 41.93
N LEU A 724 17.54 25.80 42.84
CA LEU A 724 17.17 26.05 44.24
C LEU A 724 18.39 26.41 45.12
N GLY A 725 19.60 26.15 44.62
CA GLY A 725 20.87 26.55 45.22
C GLY A 725 21.15 25.87 46.57
N LYS A 726 22.03 26.50 47.37
CA LYS A 726 22.53 25.98 48.67
C LYS A 726 21.47 25.87 49.78
N ASN A 727 20.22 26.19 49.48
CA ASN A 727 19.10 26.04 50.41
C ASN A 727 18.53 24.62 50.39
N VAL A 728 18.79 23.82 49.34
CA VAL A 728 18.44 22.41 49.31
C VAL A 728 19.30 21.66 50.32
N GLU A 729 18.67 21.12 51.35
CA GLU A 729 19.35 20.30 52.37
C GLU A 729 19.00 18.82 52.23
N THR A 730 17.80 18.52 51.72
CA THR A 730 17.33 17.16 51.47
C THR A 730 16.89 16.97 50.03
N LEU A 731 17.40 15.94 49.37
CA LEU A 731 16.96 15.47 48.06
C LEU A 731 16.29 14.10 48.19
N ILE A 732 15.08 13.98 47.65
CA ILE A 732 14.39 12.71 47.43
C ILE A 732 14.56 12.33 45.96
N ALA A 733 15.24 11.22 45.69
CA ALA A 733 15.57 10.76 44.35
C ALA A 733 15.40 9.24 44.19
N GLY A 734 15.54 8.72 42.97
CA GLY A 734 15.44 7.29 42.67
C GLY A 734 14.12 6.87 42.00
N GLY A 735 14.03 5.58 41.68
CA GLY A 735 12.97 4.98 40.87
C GLY A 735 13.51 3.95 39.86
N TYR A 736 12.78 3.76 38.77
CA TYR A 736 13.08 2.73 37.77
C TYR A 736 14.32 3.03 36.92
N ASP A 737 15.15 2.02 36.71
CA ASP A 737 16.41 2.09 35.97
C ASP A 737 16.23 1.90 34.46
N ARG A 738 16.81 2.81 33.68
CA ARG A 738 16.83 2.76 32.21
C ARG A 738 18.27 2.64 31.66
N GLY A 739 19.23 2.28 32.51
CA GLY A 739 20.64 2.20 32.12
C GLY A 739 21.30 3.56 31.90
N LEU A 740 20.85 4.61 32.59
CA LEU A 740 21.43 5.95 32.47
C LEU A 740 22.73 6.10 33.29
N ASP A 741 23.59 7.04 32.85
CA ASP A 741 24.78 7.45 33.61
C ASP A 741 24.44 8.53 34.65
N TYR A 742 24.68 8.23 35.92
CA TYR A 742 24.39 9.10 37.06
C TYR A 742 25.58 9.96 37.51
N SER A 743 26.73 9.88 36.84
CA SER A 743 27.96 10.60 37.20
C SER A 743 27.75 12.12 37.33
N VAL A 744 26.98 12.72 36.40
CA VAL A 744 26.64 14.15 36.42
C VAL A 744 25.84 14.52 37.68
N LEU A 745 24.91 13.66 38.10
CA LEU A 745 24.12 13.91 39.31
C LEU A 745 24.97 13.72 40.57
N GLY A 746 25.82 12.70 40.62
CA GLY A 746 26.77 12.51 41.72
C GLY A 746 27.65 13.75 41.94
N GLU A 747 28.16 14.33 40.84
CA GLU A 747 28.93 15.58 40.89
C GLU A 747 28.08 16.79 41.35
N ALA A 748 26.85 16.91 40.86
CA ALA A 748 25.95 17.99 41.26
C ALA A 748 25.59 17.92 42.75
N ILE A 749 25.29 16.72 43.27
CA ILE A 749 25.03 16.50 44.70
C ILE A 749 26.26 16.88 45.52
N ALA A 750 27.45 16.43 45.12
CA ALA A 750 28.70 16.75 45.82
C ALA A 750 28.97 18.27 45.94
N LYS A 751 28.52 19.06 44.96
CA LYS A 751 28.68 20.53 44.93
C LYS A 751 27.51 21.31 45.54
N SER A 752 26.36 20.66 45.76
CA SER A 752 25.10 21.31 46.15
C SER A 752 25.03 21.75 47.62
N GLY A 753 25.75 21.09 48.52
CA GLY A 753 25.63 21.27 49.97
C GLY A 753 24.49 20.51 50.63
N ILE A 754 23.86 19.56 49.91
CA ILE A 754 22.90 18.60 50.48
C ILE A 754 23.53 17.87 51.68
N LYS A 755 22.72 17.64 52.72
CA LYS A 755 23.10 16.84 53.89
C LYS A 755 22.35 15.52 53.99
N THR A 756 21.20 15.41 53.33
CA THR A 756 20.35 14.23 53.41
C THR A 756 19.92 13.80 52.02
N LEU A 757 20.09 12.52 51.72
CA LEU A 757 19.65 11.90 50.48
C LEU A 757 18.70 10.74 50.80
N ILE A 758 17.50 10.79 50.25
CA ILE A 758 16.45 9.78 50.45
C ILE A 758 16.19 9.13 49.10
N LEU A 759 16.35 7.82 49.03
CA LEU A 759 16.50 7.10 47.78
C LEU A 759 15.45 6.00 47.60
N PHE A 760 14.75 6.07 46.49
CA PHE A 760 13.90 4.97 46.02
C PHE A 760 14.71 3.96 45.20
N PRO A 761 14.48 2.65 45.37
CA PRO A 761 15.06 1.65 44.48
C PRO A 761 14.47 1.77 43.06
N GLU A 762 15.16 1.26 42.05
CA GLU A 762 16.50 0.64 42.09
C GLU A 762 17.61 1.67 41.89
N THR A 763 17.35 2.72 41.11
CA THR A 763 18.34 3.73 40.71
C THR A 763 18.95 4.51 41.87
N GLY A 764 18.30 4.51 43.04
CA GLY A 764 18.89 5.06 44.25
C GLY A 764 20.27 4.48 44.57
N ILE A 765 20.50 3.20 44.30
CA ILE A 765 21.79 2.53 44.48
C ILE A 765 22.85 3.21 43.59
N LYS A 766 22.55 3.37 42.29
CA LYS A 766 23.45 4.00 41.32
C LYS A 766 23.74 5.47 41.62
N ILE A 767 22.73 6.22 42.08
CA ILE A 767 22.90 7.62 42.50
C ILE A 767 23.88 7.70 43.66
N TRP A 768 23.78 6.77 44.61
CA TRP A 768 24.68 6.69 45.76
C TRP A 768 26.10 6.33 45.33
N GLU A 769 26.28 5.30 44.50
CA GLU A 769 27.59 4.89 43.97
C GLU A 769 28.27 6.03 43.20
N ALA A 770 27.54 6.72 42.32
CA ALA A 770 28.05 7.86 41.57
C ALA A 770 28.52 9.01 42.48
N LEU A 771 27.87 9.18 43.63
CA LEU A 771 28.24 10.15 44.66
C LEU A 771 29.44 9.69 45.49
N GLU A 772 29.50 8.41 45.90
CA GLU A 772 30.60 7.84 46.70
C GLU A 772 31.96 8.07 46.04
N LEU A 773 32.04 7.86 44.72
CA LEU A 773 33.24 8.13 43.91
C LEU A 773 33.73 9.59 44.00
N LYS A 774 32.85 10.54 44.38
CA LYS A 774 33.19 11.94 44.59
C LYS A 774 33.45 12.27 46.08
N MET A 775 32.81 11.53 47.00
CA MET A 775 32.93 11.77 48.45
C MET A 775 34.33 11.45 49.00
N GLU A 776 35.00 10.42 48.46
CA GLU A 776 36.38 10.05 48.87
C GLU A 776 37.35 11.22 48.75
N ASN A 777 37.17 12.08 47.74
CA ASN A 777 38.03 13.22 47.47
C ASN A 777 37.63 14.50 48.22
N LEU A 778 36.39 14.59 48.74
CA LEU A 778 35.79 15.86 49.22
C LEU A 778 35.44 15.88 50.72
N LYS A 779 35.68 14.80 51.47
CA LYS A 779 35.34 14.67 52.92
C LYS A 779 33.88 15.04 53.25
N LEU A 780 32.96 14.77 52.33
CA LEU A 780 31.53 15.05 52.50
C LEU A 780 30.91 14.09 53.53
N LYS A 781 29.97 14.59 54.35
CA LYS A 781 29.15 13.78 55.25
C LYS A 781 27.68 13.95 54.88
N ILE A 782 27.16 13.02 54.08
CA ILE A 782 25.76 12.99 53.64
C ILE A 782 25.07 11.79 54.30
N LYS A 783 23.90 12.02 54.91
CA LYS A 783 23.06 10.97 55.46
C LYS A 783 22.26 10.32 54.34
N LYS A 784 22.37 9.00 54.20
CA LYS A 784 21.61 8.19 53.24
C LYS A 784 20.44 7.52 53.94
N PHE A 785 19.27 7.58 53.32
CA PHE A 785 18.11 6.74 53.65
C PHE A 785 17.59 6.08 52.38
N ASN A 786 17.15 4.83 52.49
CA ASN A 786 16.42 4.14 51.42
C ASN A 786 14.97 3.97 51.86
N THR A 787 14.03 4.05 50.93
CA THR A 787 12.60 3.85 51.20
C THR A 787 11.89 3.38 49.94
N GLU A 788 10.76 2.72 50.12
CA GLU A 788 9.86 2.31 49.04
C GLU A 788 8.52 3.06 49.10
N SER A 789 8.37 4.00 50.04
CA SER A 789 7.12 4.71 50.32
C SER A 789 7.31 6.22 50.29
N MET A 790 6.47 6.92 49.51
CA MET A 790 6.48 8.38 49.49
C MET A 790 6.15 8.98 50.86
N LYS A 791 5.32 8.29 51.66
CA LYS A 791 5.00 8.70 53.03
C LYS A 791 6.27 8.76 53.89
N GLU A 792 7.00 7.64 53.94
CA GLU A 792 8.23 7.53 54.71
C GLU A 792 9.30 8.50 54.20
N ALA A 793 9.41 8.68 52.87
CA ALA A 793 10.32 9.65 52.28
C ALA A 793 10.06 11.08 52.79
N VAL A 794 8.78 11.49 52.85
CA VAL A 794 8.38 12.81 53.34
C VAL A 794 8.60 12.96 54.84
N GLU A 795 8.31 11.92 55.64
CA GLU A 795 8.56 11.90 57.09
C GLU A 795 10.05 12.01 57.42
N LEU A 796 10.90 11.24 56.72
CA LEU A 796 12.36 11.30 56.84
C LEU A 796 12.90 12.68 56.41
N ALA A 797 12.38 13.23 55.32
CA ALA A 797 12.79 14.54 54.85
C ALA A 797 12.48 15.64 55.86
N PHE A 798 11.28 15.60 56.45
CA PHE A 798 10.88 16.55 57.49
C PHE A 798 11.74 16.43 58.75
N LYS A 799 12.05 15.21 59.20
CA LYS A 799 12.88 14.95 60.38
C LYS A 799 14.33 15.42 60.23
N HIS A 800 14.86 15.43 59.00
CA HIS A 800 16.28 15.66 58.72
C HIS A 800 16.60 16.96 57.99
N THR A 801 15.61 17.85 57.83
CA THR A 801 15.77 19.17 57.22
C THR A 801 15.58 20.27 58.26
N ALA A 802 16.51 21.22 58.34
CA ALA A 802 16.41 22.35 59.26
C ALA A 802 15.40 23.41 58.78
N PRO A 803 14.77 24.17 59.69
CA PRO A 803 14.00 25.36 59.33
C PRO A 803 14.80 26.34 58.46
N GLY A 804 14.14 26.97 57.48
CA GLY A 804 14.72 27.82 56.44
C GLY A 804 15.26 27.06 55.22
N LYS A 805 15.40 25.73 55.29
CA LYS A 805 15.93 24.87 54.21
C LYS A 805 14.82 24.27 53.34
N ILE A 806 15.26 23.60 52.29
CA ILE A 806 14.42 23.04 51.23
C ILE A 806 14.53 21.51 51.20
N VAL A 807 13.37 20.87 51.06
CA VAL A 807 13.20 19.49 50.59
C VAL A 807 12.82 19.50 49.12
N LEU A 808 13.59 18.81 48.29
CA LEU A 808 13.34 18.67 46.87
C LEU A 808 13.00 17.21 46.53
N LEU A 809 11.82 16.96 45.97
CA LEU A 809 11.55 15.72 45.22
C LEU A 809 12.01 15.92 43.78
N SER A 810 13.15 15.34 43.39
CA SER A 810 13.65 15.39 42.02
C SER A 810 14.26 14.02 41.65
N PRO A 811 13.45 13.11 41.10
CA PRO A 811 13.73 11.68 41.06
C PRO A 811 14.97 11.24 40.28
N ALA A 812 15.39 12.00 39.27
CA ALA A 812 16.42 11.61 38.30
C ALA A 812 16.12 10.32 37.51
N SER A 813 14.93 9.76 37.69
CA SER A 813 14.53 8.44 37.23
C SER A 813 13.03 8.39 36.95
N THR A 814 12.61 7.47 36.09
CA THR A 814 11.18 7.26 35.83
C THR A 814 10.46 6.65 37.03
N SER A 815 9.15 6.89 37.10
CA SER A 815 8.29 6.59 38.24
C SER A 815 7.81 5.14 38.33
N PHE A 816 7.97 4.36 37.25
CA PHE A 816 7.48 2.99 37.17
C PHE A 816 8.04 2.10 38.28
N ASN A 817 7.39 0.94 38.52
CA ASN A 817 7.58 0.03 39.65
C ASN A 817 6.84 0.49 40.93
N LEU A 818 7.23 1.63 41.52
CA LEU A 818 6.67 2.11 42.80
C LEU A 818 5.44 3.03 42.64
N PHE A 819 5.26 3.63 41.46
CA PHE A 819 4.18 4.56 41.16
C PHE A 819 3.58 4.27 39.79
N ARG A 820 2.31 4.64 39.59
CA ARG A 820 1.63 4.43 38.30
C ARG A 820 2.28 5.26 37.18
N ASP A 821 2.57 6.52 37.47
CA ASP A 821 3.14 7.51 36.56
C ASP A 821 3.79 8.64 37.37
N TYR A 822 4.37 9.65 36.70
CA TYR A 822 5.04 10.75 37.39
C TYR A 822 4.06 11.67 38.14
N GLU A 823 2.81 11.74 37.69
CA GLU A 823 1.75 12.56 38.32
C GLU A 823 1.33 11.92 39.63
N ASP A 824 1.13 10.61 39.65
CA ASP A 824 0.86 9.81 40.85
C ASP A 824 1.98 10.02 41.89
N ARG A 825 3.24 9.81 41.51
CA ARG A 825 4.41 10.08 42.38
C ARG A 825 4.41 11.51 42.95
N GLY A 826 4.17 12.49 42.08
CA GLY A 826 4.16 13.89 42.48
C GLY A 826 2.94 14.30 43.30
N ASN A 827 1.79 13.64 43.12
CA ASN A 827 0.56 13.87 43.88
C ASN A 827 0.65 13.25 45.28
N GLN A 828 1.21 12.05 45.40
CA GLN A 828 1.48 11.44 46.70
C GLN A 828 2.43 12.32 47.53
N PHE A 829 3.48 12.88 46.93
CA PHE A 829 4.35 13.83 47.62
C PHE A 829 3.59 15.04 48.14
N LYS A 830 2.75 15.66 47.29
CA LYS A 830 1.91 16.80 47.69
C LYS A 830 0.95 16.45 48.82
N GLU A 831 0.33 15.27 48.75
CA GLU A 831 -0.59 14.78 49.77
C GLU A 831 0.10 14.63 51.13
N TRP A 832 1.24 13.95 51.17
CA TRP A 832 1.97 13.71 52.42
C TRP A 832 2.59 14.98 53.00
N VAL A 833 3.08 15.90 52.17
CA VAL A 833 3.55 17.21 52.62
C VAL A 833 2.42 18.03 53.26
N LYS A 834 1.21 18.00 52.68
CA LYS A 834 0.05 18.70 53.27
C LYS A 834 -0.35 18.10 54.62
N LYS A 835 -0.28 16.79 54.78
CA LYS A 835 -0.58 16.11 56.07
C LYS A 835 0.39 16.51 57.19
N LEU A 836 1.65 16.82 56.88
CA LEU A 836 2.61 17.31 57.88
C LEU A 836 2.26 18.70 58.46
N GLY A 837 1.45 19.50 57.75
CA GLY A 837 1.05 20.84 58.19
C GLY A 837 -0.31 20.92 58.87
N ALA A 838 -1.03 19.79 58.98
CA ALA A 838 -2.33 19.69 59.64
C ALA A 838 -2.23 19.39 61.15
N ASP A 839 -1.02 19.06 61.64
CA ASP A 839 -0.65 18.79 63.04
C ASP A 839 0.47 19.75 63.52
#